data_AF-A0A1B0EZG5-F1
#
_entry.id   AF-A0A1B0EZG5-F1
#
_cell.length_a   1.000
_cell.length_b   1.000
_cell.length_c   1.000
_cell.angle_alpha   90.00
_cell.angle_beta   90.00
_cell.angle_gamma   90.00
#
_symmetry.space_group_name_H-M   'P 1'
#
loop_
_entity.id
_entity.type
_entity.pdbx_description
1 polymer ?
#
loop_
_entity_poly.entity_id
_entity_poly.type
_entity_poly.pdbx_seq_one_letter_code
_entity_poly.pdbx_strand_id
1 'polypeptide(L)'
;MSDSSENYEDLQSELPLESIYTIRVILLQLKVQRNKMENVKHCCEKIREAVDKYGPGSDTWTIRNRTIVCILPEYLNCPNDLMSFRDYAENVPEGYTSNHLSLVAGELGINIIAGAIPECSHSGRPPIYSTCAIYSTEGEVIGKYRKLHLYDVDAPGCYPYKESDVFTAGKHYITTNIDNAMFGVGIGYDIRFEELARVYRKEGCNFLVYPATFSASHGPRDWLTLQRARAMDTQCFIATVAQARDERADFLSHGHSSLIDPFGNVVASAGIEESIIASDIDKGEKMLGNTSILRHLRVALLQLKVGKNKEENVSRAIQKLRSVVADYGPKSPSWTSKNSKFLCILPECFNSPYGVKYFNEYAETIPDGFTSQELSKVVKELGIYLIAGSIPERESEGSSKLYNTCTVWSPEGSLIGKYRKMHLFDINIPDQIRFQESETLSPGNGLTTFEIDDAKIGLGICYDMRFEELARIYRNEGCNFLVYPGAFNMTTGPLHWTLLQRARATDTQCFVATVSPARDETSEYVAYGHSSIIDPWAKIMVDAEAGENTVVKDLDLRVALLQLKVGKNKEENVSRAIQKLRSVVADYGPKSPSWTSRNSKILCILPECFNSPCGVKYFNKYAETIPDGYTSQQLSKVAKELGIYLIAGSIPERESEGSSKLYNTCTVWSPKGSLIGKYRKMHLFDIDISDKIHFRESETISPGNALTTFEIDNAKIGLGICQDIRFEELARIYRNEGCNFLVYPGAFNMKAGLLHWTLLQRSRANDTQSFVAAVSPAQDETSEYVAYGHSSIIDPYARIMVDAGAGENTVVKDL
;
A
#
# COMPACT_ATOMS: atom_id res chain seq x y z
N MET A 1 1.30 27.82 -47.23
CA MET A 1 0.75 29.16 -46.90
C MET A 1 -0.47 28.88 -46.04
N SER A 2 -0.55 29.20 -44.76
CA SER A 2 0.33 29.88 -43.81
C SER A 2 -0.20 29.57 -42.41
N ASP A 3 0.72 29.26 -41.50
CA ASP A 3 0.66 29.41 -40.03
C ASP A 3 -0.64 29.91 -39.38
N SER A 4 -1.17 29.08 -38.49
CA SER A 4 -1.50 29.52 -37.12
C SER A 4 -1.36 28.32 -36.18
N SER A 5 -0.21 28.27 -35.52
CA SER A 5 0.01 27.57 -34.26
C SER A 5 -1.03 28.01 -33.23
N GLU A 6 -1.99 27.16 -32.92
CA GLU A 6 -2.73 27.23 -31.65
C GLU A 6 -2.05 26.30 -30.65
N ASN A 7 -1.55 26.92 -29.59
CA ASN A 7 -0.79 26.32 -28.51
C ASN A 7 -1.60 25.21 -27.82
N TYR A 8 -0.99 24.03 -27.68
CA TYR A 8 -1.48 22.94 -26.83
C TYR A 8 -1.28 23.22 -25.32
N GLU A 9 -0.98 24.46 -24.93
CA GLU A 9 -0.88 24.90 -23.53
C GLU A 9 -2.20 25.48 -22.97
N ASP A 10 -3.23 25.71 -23.80
CA ASP A 10 -4.51 26.31 -23.36
C ASP A 10 -5.67 25.29 -23.17
N LEU A 11 -5.41 23.98 -23.19
CA LEU A 11 -6.42 22.95 -22.84
C LEU A 11 -6.37 22.51 -21.36
N GLN A 12 -5.64 23.25 -20.51
CA GLN A 12 -5.69 23.10 -19.04
C GLN A 12 -6.51 24.18 -18.32
N SER A 13 -7.06 25.16 -19.04
CA SER A 13 -8.04 26.11 -18.49
C SER A 13 -9.40 25.85 -19.12
N GLU A 14 -10.43 25.68 -18.29
CA GLU A 14 -11.84 25.46 -18.64
C GLU A 14 -12.30 23.99 -18.81
N LEU A 15 -11.85 23.11 -17.92
CA LEU A 15 -12.85 22.25 -17.27
C LEU A 15 -13.52 23.10 -16.19
N PRO A 16 -14.86 23.15 -16.10
CA PRO A 16 -15.50 23.90 -15.03
C PRO A 16 -15.01 23.32 -13.70
N LEU A 17 -14.34 24.16 -12.91
CA LEU A 17 -14.02 23.97 -11.49
C LEU A 17 -15.30 23.97 -10.62
N GLU A 18 -16.42 23.51 -11.17
CA GLU A 18 -17.69 23.40 -10.49
C GLU A 18 -17.89 21.96 -10.03
N SER A 19 -17.75 21.79 -8.72
CA SER A 19 -18.20 20.65 -7.89
C SER A 19 -17.15 19.68 -7.32
N ILE A 20 -16.01 20.20 -6.87
CA ILE A 20 -15.31 19.57 -5.73
C ILE A 20 -16.14 19.91 -4.48
N TYR A 21 -17.02 19.00 -4.05
CA TYR A 21 -17.83 19.22 -2.85
C TYR A 21 -17.01 18.88 -1.59
N THR A 22 -16.74 19.85 -0.72
CA THR A 22 -16.12 19.60 0.60
C THR A 22 -17.21 19.56 1.70
N ILE A 23 -17.04 18.66 2.67
CA ILE A 23 -17.84 18.65 3.92
C ILE A 23 -17.01 19.29 5.02
N ARG A 24 -17.59 20.28 5.70
CA ARG A 24 -17.03 20.83 6.92
C ARG A 24 -17.56 20.05 8.12
N VAL A 25 -16.66 19.35 8.82
CA VAL A 25 -16.99 18.62 10.05
C VAL A 25 -16.59 19.47 11.24
N ILE A 26 -17.55 19.72 12.14
CA ILE A 26 -17.35 20.50 13.37
C ILE A 26 -17.64 19.57 14.57
N LEU A 27 -16.71 19.49 15.51
CA LEU A 27 -16.83 18.69 16.73
C LEU A 27 -16.94 19.60 17.95
N LEU A 28 -17.97 19.38 18.78
CA LEU A 28 -18.20 20.15 20.02
C LEU A 28 -17.87 19.29 21.24
N GLN A 29 -16.78 19.60 21.91
CA GLN A 29 -16.44 19.01 23.20
C GLN A 29 -16.96 19.92 24.31
N LEU A 30 -18.04 19.50 25.00
CA LEU A 30 -18.78 20.35 25.95
C LEU A 30 -18.70 19.86 27.39
N LYS A 31 -18.71 20.79 28.35
CA LYS A 31 -18.97 20.47 29.77
C LYS A 31 -20.46 20.23 29.96
N VAL A 32 -20.80 19.21 30.75
CA VAL A 32 -22.19 18.82 31.01
C VAL A 32 -22.45 18.88 32.52
N GLN A 33 -23.55 19.53 32.90
CA GLN A 33 -23.96 19.78 34.27
C GLN A 33 -25.15 18.89 34.68
N ARG A 34 -25.55 18.91 35.96
CA ARG A 34 -26.73 18.18 36.46
C ARG A 34 -28.06 18.91 36.20
N ASN A 35 -28.24 19.46 35.01
CA ASN A 35 -29.48 20.13 34.61
C ASN A 35 -29.71 20.00 33.10
N LYS A 36 -30.73 19.23 32.72
CA LYS A 36 -31.05 18.95 31.31
C LYS A 36 -31.27 20.23 30.50
N MET A 37 -32.06 21.16 31.03
CA MET A 37 -32.45 22.36 30.29
C MET A 37 -31.28 23.31 30.08
N GLU A 38 -30.41 23.46 31.08
CA GLU A 38 -29.19 24.26 30.97
C GLU A 38 -28.19 23.64 29.99
N ASN A 39 -28.00 22.32 30.04
CA ASN A 39 -27.12 21.61 29.10
C ASN A 39 -27.57 21.77 27.65
N VAL A 40 -28.86 21.58 27.37
CA VAL A 40 -29.40 21.70 26.01
C VAL A 40 -29.30 23.14 25.50
N LYS A 41 -29.57 24.14 26.36
CA LYS A 41 -29.39 25.55 26.01
C LYS A 41 -27.93 25.88 25.71
N HIS A 42 -27.00 25.49 26.59
CA HIS A 42 -25.56 25.66 26.40
C HIS A 42 -25.09 25.00 25.10
N CYS A 43 -25.57 23.79 24.82
CA CYS A 43 -25.27 23.10 23.56
C CYS A 43 -25.78 23.90 22.33
N CYS A 44 -27.01 24.39 22.36
CA CYS A 44 -27.58 25.19 21.26
C CYS A 44 -26.83 26.52 21.06
N GLU A 45 -26.39 27.16 22.15
CA GLU A 45 -25.55 28.37 22.10
C GLU A 45 -24.19 28.07 21.47
N LYS A 46 -23.56 26.95 21.85
CA LYS A 46 -22.27 26.51 21.30
C LYS A 46 -22.35 26.10 19.83
N ILE A 47 -23.48 25.55 19.39
CA ILE A 47 -23.72 25.27 17.96
C ILE A 47 -23.78 26.58 17.17
N ARG A 48 -24.48 27.61 17.68
CA ARG A 48 -24.50 28.94 17.04
C ARG A 48 -23.10 29.56 17.01
N GLU A 49 -22.37 29.54 18.12
CA GLU A 49 -20.97 30.01 18.16
C GLU A 49 -20.08 29.28 17.14
N ALA A 50 -20.27 27.96 16.99
CA ALA A 50 -19.51 27.18 16.02
C ALA A 50 -19.84 27.56 14.57
N VAL A 51 -21.11 27.78 14.25
CA VAL A 51 -21.54 28.23 12.92
C VAL A 51 -21.13 29.67 12.65
N ASP A 52 -21.14 30.57 13.64
CA ASP A 52 -20.62 31.93 13.47
C ASP A 52 -19.12 31.91 13.16
N LYS A 53 -18.37 31.01 13.81
CA LYS A 53 -16.92 30.89 13.66
C LYS A 53 -16.48 30.14 12.40
N TYR A 54 -17.24 29.14 11.97
CA TYR A 54 -16.85 28.19 10.92
C TYR A 54 -17.89 28.02 9.80
N GLY A 55 -19.02 28.70 9.85
CA GLY A 55 -20.08 28.62 8.87
C GLY A 55 -20.01 29.71 7.79
N PRO A 56 -21.06 29.82 6.95
CA PRO A 56 -21.09 30.75 5.83
C PRO A 56 -20.84 32.20 6.26
N GLY A 57 -19.86 32.86 5.65
CA GLY A 57 -19.50 34.25 5.94
C GLY A 57 -18.38 34.44 6.99
N SER A 58 -17.88 33.36 7.59
CA SER A 58 -16.68 33.41 8.43
C SER A 58 -15.39 33.48 7.61
N ASP A 59 -14.31 34.01 8.19
CA ASP A 59 -12.98 34.10 7.55
C ASP A 59 -12.40 32.72 7.15
N THR A 60 -12.88 31.65 7.80
CA THR A 60 -12.44 30.29 7.52
C THR A 60 -13.32 29.59 6.47
N TRP A 61 -14.45 30.18 6.08
CA TRP A 61 -15.40 29.57 5.14
C TRP A 61 -14.98 29.78 3.69
N THR A 62 -14.87 28.70 2.94
CA THR A 62 -14.56 28.74 1.51
C THR A 62 -15.80 28.40 0.69
N ILE A 63 -15.87 28.88 -0.55
CA ILE A 63 -16.97 28.58 -1.48
C ILE A 63 -17.06 27.08 -1.84
N ARG A 64 -16.04 26.30 -1.50
CA ARG A 64 -16.00 24.84 -1.68
C ARG A 64 -16.86 24.13 -0.63
N ASN A 65 -16.94 24.68 0.58
CA ASN A 65 -17.66 24.10 1.70
C ASN A 65 -19.15 24.36 1.49
N ARG A 66 -19.91 23.33 1.12
CA ARG A 66 -21.36 23.47 0.88
C ARG A 66 -22.22 22.79 1.94
N THR A 67 -21.63 21.95 2.78
CA THR A 67 -22.34 21.20 3.81
C THR A 67 -21.57 21.23 5.11
N ILE A 68 -22.27 21.54 6.20
CA ILE A 68 -21.76 21.50 7.56
C ILE A 68 -22.40 20.32 8.29
N VAL A 69 -21.56 19.54 8.96
CA VAL A 69 -21.98 18.49 9.88
C VAL A 69 -21.40 18.80 11.25
N CYS A 70 -22.29 19.14 12.18
CA CYS A 70 -21.95 19.40 13.58
C CYS A 70 -22.17 18.13 14.41
N ILE A 71 -21.15 17.68 15.15
CA ILE A 71 -21.16 16.44 15.91
C ILE A 71 -21.01 16.76 17.39
N LEU A 72 -21.96 16.26 18.19
CA LEU A 72 -22.11 16.54 19.61
C LEU A 72 -21.62 15.36 20.47
N PRO A 73 -21.26 15.60 21.75
CA PRO A 73 -20.71 14.57 22.61
C PRO A 73 -21.76 13.58 23.09
N GLU A 74 -21.31 12.40 23.52
CA GLU A 74 -22.16 11.42 24.20
C GLU A 74 -22.83 12.05 25.44
N TYR A 75 -24.12 11.78 25.65
CA TYR A 75 -24.88 12.26 26.79
C TYR A 75 -24.87 13.79 26.94
N LEU A 76 -25.04 14.53 25.84
CA LEU A 76 -25.00 16.01 25.85
C LEU A 76 -25.98 16.66 26.85
N ASN A 77 -27.07 15.96 27.19
CA ASN A 77 -28.17 16.47 27.99
C ASN A 77 -28.07 16.02 29.46
N CYS A 78 -27.13 15.13 29.82
CA CYS A 78 -27.01 14.56 31.16
C CYS A 78 -25.57 14.21 31.56
N PRO A 79 -25.22 14.27 32.86
CA PRO A 79 -23.94 13.76 33.32
C PRO A 79 -23.76 12.29 32.92
N ASN A 80 -22.53 11.88 32.62
CA ASN A 80 -22.21 10.49 32.29
C ASN A 80 -22.20 9.58 33.56
N ASP A 81 -23.34 9.48 34.23
CA ASP A 81 -23.58 8.70 35.44
C ASP A 81 -24.81 7.79 35.23
N LEU A 82 -24.61 6.48 35.43
CA LEU A 82 -25.63 5.44 35.26
C LEU A 82 -26.91 5.74 36.06
N MET A 83 -26.79 6.28 37.27
CA MET A 83 -27.94 6.53 38.13
C MET A 83 -28.82 7.66 37.60
N SER A 84 -28.23 8.59 36.85
CA SER A 84 -28.94 9.75 36.31
C SER A 84 -29.68 9.45 35.00
N PHE A 85 -29.23 8.52 34.17
CA PHE A 85 -29.78 8.34 32.82
C PHE A 85 -31.31 8.11 32.77
N ARG A 86 -31.90 7.46 33.77
CA ARG A 86 -33.36 7.25 33.83
C ARG A 86 -34.14 8.55 33.97
N ASP A 87 -33.64 9.46 34.80
CA ASP A 87 -34.28 10.76 35.06
C ASP A 87 -34.17 11.70 33.86
N TYR A 88 -33.16 11.48 33.02
CA TYR A 88 -32.91 12.27 31.82
C TYR A 88 -33.49 11.62 30.55
N ALA A 89 -34.06 10.42 30.64
CA ALA A 89 -34.65 9.75 29.50
C ALA A 89 -35.84 10.51 28.91
N GLU A 90 -35.87 10.60 27.58
CA GLU A 90 -36.93 11.30 26.85
C GLU A 90 -37.26 10.63 25.52
N ASN A 91 -38.34 11.06 24.87
CA ASN A 91 -38.69 10.56 23.55
C ASN A 91 -37.75 11.14 22.48
N VAL A 92 -37.34 10.34 21.51
CA VAL A 92 -36.68 10.81 20.29
C VAL A 92 -37.54 10.37 19.09
N PRO A 93 -38.19 11.30 18.37
CA PRO A 93 -37.75 12.69 18.16
C PRO A 93 -38.46 13.79 18.97
N GLU A 94 -39.43 13.48 19.84
CA GLU A 94 -40.36 14.51 20.38
C GLU A 94 -39.93 15.15 21.71
N GLY A 95 -38.83 14.68 22.30
CA GLY A 95 -38.31 15.14 23.58
C GLY A 95 -37.73 16.55 23.54
N TYR A 96 -37.45 17.09 24.74
CA TYR A 96 -36.96 18.45 24.90
C TYR A 96 -35.65 18.67 24.14
N THR A 97 -34.68 17.77 24.27
CA THR A 97 -33.38 17.88 23.56
C THR A 97 -33.59 17.84 22.06
N SER A 98 -34.34 16.85 21.57
CA SER A 98 -34.55 16.63 20.14
C SER A 98 -35.27 17.79 19.47
N ASN A 99 -36.28 18.39 20.12
CA ASN A 99 -36.97 19.57 19.60
C ASN A 99 -36.04 20.78 19.47
N HIS A 100 -35.15 21.01 20.43
CA HIS A 100 -34.22 22.15 20.36
C HIS A 100 -33.13 21.93 19.31
N LEU A 101 -32.60 20.70 19.17
CA LEU A 101 -31.62 20.39 18.13
C LEU A 101 -32.25 20.46 16.73
N SER A 102 -33.49 19.98 16.57
CA SER A 102 -34.27 20.11 15.34
C SER A 102 -34.45 21.59 14.94
N LEU A 103 -34.89 22.43 15.88
CA LEU A 103 -35.05 23.87 15.64
C LEU A 103 -33.74 24.54 15.25
N VAL A 104 -32.64 24.27 15.96
CA VAL A 104 -31.33 24.89 15.67
C VAL A 104 -30.74 24.39 14.35
N ALA A 105 -30.90 23.11 14.01
CA ALA A 105 -30.48 22.57 12.72
C ALA A 105 -31.19 23.26 11.55
N GLY A 106 -32.51 23.42 11.66
CA GLY A 106 -33.33 24.12 10.67
C GLY A 106 -33.05 25.64 10.59
N GLU A 107 -32.88 26.30 11.74
CA GLU A 107 -32.54 27.72 11.83
C GLU A 107 -31.21 28.05 11.14
N LEU A 108 -30.20 27.20 11.33
CA LEU A 108 -28.84 27.43 10.83
C LEU A 108 -28.56 26.75 9.47
N GLY A 109 -29.45 25.90 8.99
CA GLY A 109 -29.27 25.15 7.73
C GLY A 109 -28.09 24.17 7.78
N ILE A 110 -27.88 23.50 8.91
CA ILE A 110 -26.76 22.55 9.11
C ILE A 110 -27.28 21.14 9.45
N ASN A 111 -26.45 20.13 9.26
CA ASN A 111 -26.74 18.79 9.76
C ASN A 111 -26.16 18.63 11.17
N ILE A 112 -26.89 17.98 12.07
CA ILE A 112 -26.45 17.74 13.45
C ILE A 112 -26.48 16.24 13.75
N ILE A 113 -25.36 15.70 14.23
CA ILE A 113 -25.26 14.35 14.82
C ILE A 113 -25.21 14.53 16.32
N ALA A 114 -26.31 14.21 17.00
CA ALA A 114 -26.55 14.65 18.37
C ALA A 114 -25.76 13.94 19.46
N GLY A 115 -24.84 13.04 19.13
CA GLY A 115 -24.11 12.33 20.17
C GLY A 115 -24.89 11.13 20.72
N ALA A 116 -25.22 11.13 22.01
CA ALA A 116 -26.13 10.14 22.60
C ALA A 116 -27.12 10.78 23.57
N ILE A 117 -28.38 10.35 23.51
CA ILE A 117 -29.49 10.80 24.35
C ILE A 117 -30.13 9.54 24.96
N PRO A 118 -30.36 9.49 26.29
CA PRO A 118 -31.17 8.43 26.88
C PRO A 118 -32.60 8.50 26.32
N GLU A 119 -33.00 7.51 25.53
CA GLU A 119 -34.30 7.46 24.84
C GLU A 119 -35.26 6.52 25.58
N CYS A 120 -36.48 6.98 25.84
CA CYS A 120 -37.59 6.13 26.30
C CYS A 120 -38.88 6.49 25.57
N SER A 121 -39.75 5.50 25.34
CA SER A 121 -41.07 5.75 24.71
C SER A 121 -42.08 6.40 25.66
N HIS A 122 -41.92 6.17 26.96
CA HIS A 122 -42.76 6.70 28.03
C HIS A 122 -41.84 7.21 29.14
N SER A 123 -42.02 8.46 29.56
CA SER A 123 -41.13 9.19 30.49
C SER A 123 -40.53 8.31 31.60
N GLY A 124 -39.23 8.04 31.50
CA GLY A 124 -38.43 7.32 32.49
C GLY A 124 -38.73 5.82 32.65
N ARG A 125 -39.61 5.23 31.83
CA ARG A 125 -39.96 3.79 31.93
C ARG A 125 -39.19 2.95 30.90
N PRO A 126 -38.65 1.79 31.30
CA PRO A 126 -38.01 0.85 30.38
C PRO A 126 -38.94 0.40 29.22
N PRO A 127 -38.38 0.00 28.07
CA PRO A 127 -36.94 -0.03 27.76
C PRO A 127 -36.39 1.37 27.50
N ILE A 128 -35.20 1.66 28.05
CA ILE A 128 -34.44 2.88 27.79
C ILE A 128 -33.29 2.50 26.85
N TYR A 129 -32.97 3.33 25.86
CA TYR A 129 -31.88 3.11 24.91
C TYR A 129 -30.87 4.25 24.97
N SER A 130 -29.59 3.98 24.68
CA SER A 130 -28.62 5.04 24.39
C SER A 130 -28.69 5.34 22.90
N THR A 131 -29.19 6.52 22.53
CA THR A 131 -29.64 6.81 21.17
C THR A 131 -28.93 8.02 20.56
N CYS A 132 -28.33 7.84 19.38
CA CYS A 132 -27.83 8.94 18.55
C CYS A 132 -28.87 9.29 17.49
N ALA A 133 -29.24 10.56 17.38
CA ALA A 133 -30.13 11.07 16.35
C ALA A 133 -29.38 11.99 15.38
N ILE A 134 -29.73 11.91 14.10
CA ILE A 134 -29.19 12.74 13.02
C ILE A 134 -30.29 13.66 12.51
N TYR A 135 -30.04 14.96 12.55
CA TYR A 135 -30.95 16.03 12.13
C TYR A 135 -30.46 16.61 10.80
N SER A 136 -31.36 16.73 9.83
CA SER A 136 -31.09 17.37 8.54
C SER A 136 -31.04 18.90 8.66
N THR A 137 -30.65 19.56 7.57
CA THR A 137 -30.70 21.02 7.42
C THR A 137 -32.11 21.61 7.52
N GLU A 138 -33.16 20.79 7.45
CA GLU A 138 -34.56 21.20 7.64
C GLU A 138 -35.06 20.94 9.07
N GLY A 139 -34.19 20.39 9.93
CA GLY A 139 -34.53 20.01 11.30
C GLY A 139 -35.18 18.62 11.42
N GLU A 140 -35.31 17.86 10.33
CA GLU A 140 -35.92 16.53 10.37
C GLU A 140 -34.96 15.45 10.90
N VAL A 141 -35.48 14.48 11.65
CA VAL A 141 -34.67 13.33 12.08
C VAL A 141 -34.56 12.32 10.94
N ILE A 142 -33.39 12.30 10.29
CA ILE A 142 -33.07 11.45 9.12
C ILE A 142 -32.31 10.16 9.49
N GLY A 143 -31.91 10.03 10.75
CA GLY A 143 -31.25 8.82 11.26
C GLY A 143 -31.42 8.69 12.76
N LYS A 144 -31.63 7.46 13.23
CA LYS A 144 -31.67 7.12 14.66
C LYS A 144 -30.94 5.81 14.94
N TYR A 145 -29.78 5.89 15.58
CA TYR A 145 -28.96 4.74 16.00
C TYR A 145 -29.19 4.46 17.48
N ARG A 146 -29.35 3.18 17.85
CA ARG A 146 -29.37 2.74 19.25
C ARG A 146 -28.13 1.89 19.51
N LYS A 147 -27.35 2.24 20.54
CA LYS A 147 -26.08 1.58 20.90
C LYS A 147 -26.24 0.07 20.93
N LEU A 148 -25.42 -0.63 20.16
CA LEU A 148 -25.48 -2.09 20.02
C LEU A 148 -24.73 -2.79 21.14
N HIS A 149 -23.54 -2.29 21.47
CA HIS A 149 -22.67 -2.94 22.46
C HIS A 149 -22.68 -2.14 23.76
N LEU A 150 -23.40 -2.65 24.75
CA LEU A 150 -23.41 -2.09 26.10
C LEU A 150 -22.11 -2.43 26.82
N TYR A 151 -21.59 -1.48 27.60
CA TYR A 151 -20.37 -1.65 28.40
C TYR A 151 -20.71 -2.11 29.82
N ASP A 152 -20.35 -3.35 30.13
CA ASP A 152 -20.47 -3.93 31.47
C ASP A 152 -19.10 -4.39 31.97
N VAL A 153 -18.65 -3.84 33.10
CA VAL A 153 -17.43 -4.27 33.80
C VAL A 153 -17.75 -4.65 35.23
N ASP A 154 -17.31 -5.86 35.59
CA ASP A 154 -17.39 -6.45 36.93
C ASP A 154 -16.00 -7.01 37.30
N ALA A 155 -15.06 -6.11 37.58
CA ALA A 155 -13.68 -6.46 37.91
C ALA A 155 -13.38 -6.19 39.39
N PRO A 156 -12.77 -7.14 40.13
CA PRO A 156 -12.40 -6.94 41.54
C PRO A 156 -11.48 -5.73 41.72
N GLY A 157 -11.93 -4.75 42.51
CA GLY A 157 -11.18 -3.51 42.77
C GLY A 157 -11.50 -2.33 41.85
N CYS A 158 -12.40 -2.50 40.87
CA CYS A 158 -12.97 -1.41 40.08
C CYS A 158 -14.38 -1.06 40.57
N TYR A 159 -14.81 0.20 40.38
CA TYR A 159 -16.20 0.58 40.61
C TYR A 159 -17.10 -0.17 39.61
N PRO A 160 -18.14 -0.90 40.04
CA PRO A 160 -19.01 -1.65 39.13
C PRO A 160 -19.74 -0.67 38.21
N TYR A 161 -19.63 -0.88 36.90
CA TYR A 161 -20.29 -0.07 35.87
C TYR A 161 -20.93 -1.00 34.86
N LYS A 162 -22.28 -1.07 34.87
CA LYS A 162 -23.07 -1.94 34.00
C LYS A 162 -24.13 -1.13 33.29
N GLU A 163 -23.88 -0.77 32.03
CA GLU A 163 -24.87 -0.11 31.19
C GLU A 163 -26.13 -0.96 31.03
N SER A 164 -26.02 -2.29 31.06
CA SER A 164 -27.14 -3.23 30.96
C SER A 164 -28.19 -3.07 32.06
N ASP A 165 -27.83 -2.48 33.20
CA ASP A 165 -28.77 -2.24 34.30
C ASP A 165 -29.78 -1.13 33.96
N VAL A 166 -29.45 -0.28 33.00
CA VAL A 166 -30.24 0.91 32.64
C VAL A 166 -30.71 0.85 31.19
N PHE A 167 -29.82 0.51 30.27
CA PHE A 167 -30.07 0.52 28.84
C PHE A 167 -30.39 -0.87 28.29
N THR A 168 -31.26 -0.89 27.29
CA THR A 168 -31.49 -2.02 26.40
C THR A 168 -30.64 -1.83 25.15
N ALA A 169 -29.96 -2.90 24.71
CA ALA A 169 -29.17 -2.87 23.48
C ALA A 169 -30.07 -2.64 22.25
N GLY A 170 -29.55 -1.88 21.29
CA GLY A 170 -30.11 -1.79 19.95
C GLY A 170 -30.02 -3.12 19.20
N LYS A 171 -30.66 -3.18 18.02
CA LYS A 171 -30.66 -4.38 17.17
C LYS A 171 -30.08 -4.16 15.78
N HIS A 172 -29.96 -2.90 15.35
CA HIS A 172 -29.60 -2.54 14.00
C HIS A 172 -28.61 -1.38 14.00
N TYR A 173 -27.62 -1.46 13.12
CA TYR A 173 -26.81 -0.33 12.72
C TYR A 173 -27.60 0.57 11.76
N ILE A 174 -27.15 1.80 11.55
CA ILE A 174 -27.76 2.71 10.56
C ILE A 174 -26.70 3.42 9.73
N THR A 175 -27.04 3.72 8.50
CA THR A 175 -26.25 4.60 7.63
C THR A 175 -27.11 5.73 7.12
N THR A 176 -26.55 6.93 7.04
CA THR A 176 -27.27 8.11 6.54
C THR A 176 -26.43 8.82 5.50
N ASN A 177 -27.04 9.16 4.37
CA ASN A 177 -26.41 9.99 3.34
C ASN A 177 -26.60 11.46 3.70
N ILE A 178 -25.51 12.20 3.83
CA ILE A 178 -25.51 13.65 4.00
C ILE A 178 -24.69 14.24 2.86
N ASP A 179 -25.36 14.91 1.92
CA ASP A 179 -24.77 15.53 0.73
C ASP A 179 -23.80 14.59 -0.01
N ASN A 180 -24.26 13.39 -0.42
CA ASN A 180 -23.45 12.39 -1.14
C ASN A 180 -22.25 11.81 -0.35
N ALA A 181 -22.20 11.99 0.97
CA ALA A 181 -21.30 11.25 1.84
C ALA A 181 -22.09 10.34 2.77
N MET A 182 -21.65 9.09 2.87
CA MET A 182 -22.30 8.09 3.72
C MET A 182 -21.67 8.10 5.11
N PHE A 183 -22.51 8.30 6.13
CA PHE A 183 -22.13 8.31 7.55
C PHE A 183 -22.62 7.04 8.25
N GLY A 184 -21.72 6.38 8.97
CA GLY A 184 -22.03 5.34 9.96
C GLY A 184 -21.85 5.89 11.38
N VAL A 185 -22.65 5.40 12.33
CA VAL A 185 -22.65 5.92 13.71
C VAL A 185 -22.47 4.78 14.71
N GLY A 186 -21.54 4.93 15.64
CA GLY A 186 -21.43 4.09 16.84
C GLY A 186 -21.44 4.97 18.09
N ILE A 187 -21.74 4.42 19.27
CA ILE A 187 -21.73 5.17 20.53
C ILE A 187 -20.75 4.51 21.51
N GLY A 188 -19.89 5.31 22.14
CA GLY A 188 -19.06 4.87 23.25
C GLY A 188 -18.24 3.61 22.93
N TYR A 189 -18.61 2.52 23.59
CA TYR A 189 -17.96 1.21 23.52
C TYR A 189 -18.00 0.55 22.13
N ASP A 190 -18.93 0.95 21.26
CA ASP A 190 -19.03 0.46 19.88
C ASP A 190 -17.73 0.62 19.09
N ILE A 191 -16.90 1.63 19.40
CA ILE A 191 -15.61 1.84 18.74
C ILE A 191 -14.65 0.66 18.93
N ARG A 192 -14.84 -0.17 19.96
CA ARG A 192 -13.99 -1.35 20.19
C ARG A 192 -14.35 -2.56 19.34
N PHE A 193 -15.45 -2.53 18.60
CA PHE A 193 -15.90 -3.64 17.77
C PHE A 193 -15.59 -3.37 16.29
N GLU A 194 -14.51 -3.96 15.77
CA GLU A 194 -14.13 -3.80 14.36
C GLU A 194 -15.21 -4.28 13.39
N GLU A 195 -16.02 -5.26 13.78
CA GLU A 195 -17.05 -5.84 12.94
C GLU A 195 -18.08 -4.78 12.55
N LEU A 196 -18.50 -3.93 13.50
CA LEU A 196 -19.44 -2.85 13.24
C LEU A 196 -18.83 -1.81 12.27
N ALA A 197 -17.57 -1.45 12.49
CA ALA A 197 -16.86 -0.51 11.61
C ALA A 197 -16.70 -1.07 10.18
N ARG A 198 -16.41 -2.37 10.05
CA ARG A 198 -16.32 -3.08 8.76
C ARG A 198 -17.67 -3.17 8.05
N VAL A 199 -18.76 -3.39 8.80
CA VAL A 199 -20.12 -3.37 8.25
C VAL A 199 -20.42 -1.99 7.66
N TYR A 200 -20.14 -0.90 8.38
CA TYR A 200 -20.33 0.44 7.83
C TYR A 200 -19.51 0.69 6.58
N ARG A 201 -18.25 0.24 6.55
CA ARG A 201 -17.45 0.35 5.34
C ARG A 201 -18.06 -0.41 4.15
N LYS A 202 -18.58 -1.61 4.39
CA LYS A 202 -19.26 -2.43 3.36
C LYS A 202 -20.51 -1.74 2.80
N GLU A 203 -21.23 -1.00 3.64
CA GLU A 203 -22.38 -0.17 3.24
C GLU A 203 -21.99 1.13 2.53
N GLY A 204 -20.70 1.32 2.25
CA GLY A 204 -20.18 2.47 1.50
C GLY A 204 -19.91 3.71 2.34
N CYS A 205 -19.87 3.61 3.68
CA CYS A 205 -19.56 4.75 4.53
C CYS A 205 -18.17 5.34 4.21
N ASN A 206 -18.13 6.68 4.19
CA ASN A 206 -16.92 7.48 4.09
C ASN A 206 -16.52 8.04 5.46
N PHE A 207 -17.49 8.21 6.35
CA PHE A 207 -17.34 8.75 7.69
C PHE A 207 -17.90 7.77 8.71
N LEU A 208 -17.15 7.53 9.79
CA LEU A 208 -17.65 6.84 10.98
C LEU A 208 -17.59 7.82 12.16
N VAL A 209 -18.72 7.97 12.82
CA VAL A 209 -18.87 8.91 13.93
C VAL A 209 -19.07 8.15 15.22
N TYR A 210 -18.24 8.47 16.23
CA TYR A 210 -18.30 7.87 17.56
C TYR A 210 -18.38 8.95 18.64
N PRO A 211 -19.59 9.37 19.05
CA PRO A 211 -19.78 10.09 20.29
C PRO A 211 -19.45 9.14 21.44
N ALA A 212 -18.35 9.38 22.12
CA ALA A 212 -17.80 8.45 23.09
C ALA A 212 -17.04 9.20 24.19
N THR A 213 -17.43 8.97 25.44
CA THR A 213 -16.79 9.62 26.59
C THR A 213 -16.03 8.58 27.42
N PHE A 214 -14.70 8.55 27.24
CA PHE A 214 -13.81 7.67 28.01
C PHE A 214 -13.42 8.31 29.35
N SER A 215 -13.21 7.50 30.39
CA SER A 215 -12.75 8.00 31.68
C SER A 215 -11.31 8.50 31.61
N ALA A 216 -10.96 9.51 32.41
CA ALA A 216 -9.62 10.08 32.46
C ALA A 216 -8.52 9.06 32.82
N SER A 217 -8.87 7.95 33.49
CA SER A 217 -7.94 6.89 33.87
C SER A 217 -7.62 5.90 32.73
N HIS A 218 -8.58 5.60 31.84
CA HIS A 218 -8.41 4.63 30.75
C HIS A 218 -8.22 5.29 29.38
N GLY A 219 -8.83 6.45 29.16
CA GLY A 219 -8.77 7.22 27.93
C GLY A 219 -7.37 7.43 27.37
N PRO A 220 -6.36 7.84 28.17
CA PRO A 220 -5.01 8.09 27.67
C PRO A 220 -4.34 6.90 26.98
N ARG A 221 -4.75 5.66 27.27
CA ARG A 221 -4.17 4.44 26.68
C ARG A 221 -4.88 4.02 25.40
N ASP A 222 -6.21 4.06 25.43
CA ASP A 222 -7.03 3.38 24.43
C ASP A 222 -7.58 4.33 23.36
N TRP A 223 -7.82 5.59 23.73
CA TRP A 223 -8.63 6.53 22.93
C TRP A 223 -8.05 6.78 21.54
N LEU A 224 -6.81 7.29 21.47
CA LEU A 224 -6.16 7.57 20.19
C LEU A 224 -5.89 6.28 19.39
N THR A 225 -5.53 5.20 20.08
CA THR A 225 -5.25 3.89 19.46
C THR A 225 -6.47 3.36 18.73
N LEU A 226 -7.65 3.37 19.37
CA LEU A 226 -8.89 2.89 18.78
C LEU A 226 -9.32 3.74 17.60
N GLN A 227 -9.22 5.07 17.70
CA GLN A 227 -9.57 5.96 16.58
C GLN A 227 -8.71 5.71 15.35
N ARG A 228 -7.38 5.64 15.53
CA ARG A 228 -6.44 5.40 14.43
C ARG A 228 -6.64 4.01 13.83
N ALA A 229 -6.84 2.99 14.68
CA ALA A 229 -7.12 1.64 14.22
C ALA A 229 -8.38 1.60 13.34
N ARG A 230 -9.49 2.21 13.79
CA ARG A 230 -10.72 2.24 13.00
C ARG A 230 -10.57 3.02 11.70
N ALA A 231 -9.81 4.10 11.70
CA ALA A 231 -9.55 4.86 10.48
C ALA A 231 -8.77 4.03 9.45
N MET A 232 -7.66 3.42 9.89
CA MET A 232 -6.82 2.58 9.05
C MET A 232 -7.54 1.33 8.57
N ASP A 233 -8.28 0.64 9.45
CA ASP A 233 -8.95 -0.62 9.10
C ASP A 233 -10.11 -0.43 8.12
N THR A 234 -10.81 0.71 8.20
CA THR A 234 -11.99 0.97 7.37
C THR A 234 -11.73 1.88 6.19
N GLN A 235 -10.59 2.59 6.19
CA GLN A 235 -10.31 3.66 5.23
C GLN A 235 -11.39 4.76 5.24
N CYS A 236 -12.05 4.97 6.38
CA CYS A 236 -13.02 6.04 6.62
C CYS A 236 -12.38 7.16 7.44
N PHE A 237 -12.90 8.38 7.31
CA PHE A 237 -12.66 9.41 8.31
C PHE A 237 -13.36 9.02 9.62
N ILE A 238 -12.65 9.15 10.74
CA ILE A 238 -13.20 8.86 12.06
C ILE A 238 -13.37 10.16 12.82
N ALA A 239 -14.61 10.50 13.17
CA ALA A 239 -14.93 11.64 14.02
C ALA A 239 -15.36 11.14 15.40
N THR A 240 -14.63 11.53 16.44
CA THR A 240 -14.97 11.16 17.81
C THR A 240 -15.19 12.40 18.68
N VAL A 241 -16.25 12.38 19.48
CA VAL A 241 -16.64 13.52 20.30
C VAL A 241 -16.94 13.07 21.73
N ALA A 242 -16.20 13.64 22.67
CA ALA A 242 -16.26 13.35 24.10
C ALA A 242 -16.78 14.55 24.87
N GLN A 243 -17.33 14.34 26.08
CA GLN A 243 -17.53 15.44 27.01
C GLN A 243 -16.18 16.05 27.42
N ALA A 244 -16.14 17.36 27.68
CA ALA A 244 -14.98 18.02 28.27
C ALA A 244 -14.76 17.54 29.71
N ARG A 245 -13.53 17.65 30.20
CA ARG A 245 -13.22 17.35 31.59
C ARG A 245 -13.82 18.41 32.51
N ASP A 246 -14.61 17.99 33.50
CA ASP A 246 -15.04 18.83 34.62
C ASP A 246 -14.67 18.13 35.93
N GLU A 247 -13.78 18.74 36.71
CA GLU A 247 -13.32 18.23 38.01
C GLU A 247 -14.45 18.16 39.06
N ARG A 248 -15.61 18.77 38.78
CA ARG A 248 -16.80 18.72 39.64
C ARG A 248 -17.77 17.60 39.24
N ALA A 249 -17.52 16.90 38.14
CA ALA A 249 -18.37 15.81 37.66
C ALA A 249 -17.99 14.47 38.32
N ASP A 250 -18.99 13.63 38.58
CA ASP A 250 -18.79 12.30 39.14
C ASP A 250 -18.02 11.37 38.19
N PHE A 251 -18.23 11.56 36.88
CA PHE A 251 -17.46 10.91 35.83
C PHE A 251 -16.46 11.89 35.24
N LEU A 252 -15.18 11.66 35.51
CA LEU A 252 -14.12 12.50 34.97
C LEU A 252 -13.79 12.09 33.54
N SER A 253 -14.22 12.89 32.57
CA SER A 253 -13.96 12.63 31.15
C SER A 253 -12.48 12.81 30.78
N HIS A 254 -12.00 11.98 29.87
CA HIS A 254 -10.71 12.12 29.22
C HIS A 254 -10.65 13.37 28.34
N GLY A 255 -11.74 13.72 27.64
CA GLY A 255 -11.78 14.74 26.59
C GLY A 255 -11.17 14.23 25.28
N HIS A 256 -10.39 15.09 24.62
CA HIS A 256 -9.65 14.79 23.38
C HIS A 256 -10.52 14.34 22.19
N SER A 257 -11.65 15.00 21.98
CA SER A 257 -12.42 14.87 20.73
C SER A 257 -11.51 15.09 19.52
N SER A 258 -11.65 14.28 18.48
CA SER A 258 -10.70 14.27 17.37
C SER A 258 -11.34 13.85 16.06
N LEU A 259 -10.71 14.29 14.98
CA LEU A 259 -10.99 13.89 13.61
C LEU A 259 -9.74 13.23 13.05
N ILE A 260 -9.86 11.98 12.59
CA ILE A 260 -8.77 11.17 12.07
C ILE A 260 -9.01 10.87 10.60
N ASP A 261 -7.97 10.99 9.78
CA ASP A 261 -8.02 10.62 8.36
C ASP A 261 -7.94 9.10 8.15
N PRO A 262 -8.28 8.58 6.96
CA PRO A 262 -8.18 7.15 6.63
C PRO A 262 -6.79 6.50 6.81
N PHE A 263 -5.71 7.29 6.97
CA PHE A 263 -4.36 6.81 7.21
C PHE A 263 -4.00 6.76 8.70
N GLY A 264 -4.93 7.17 9.57
CA GLY A 264 -4.71 7.23 11.00
C GLY A 264 -3.96 8.50 11.43
N ASN A 265 -3.90 9.56 10.61
CA ASN A 265 -3.36 10.85 11.04
C ASN A 265 -4.45 11.67 11.74
N VAL A 266 -4.05 12.38 12.79
CA VAL A 266 -4.94 13.30 13.50
C VAL A 266 -5.07 14.58 12.68
N VAL A 267 -6.26 14.83 12.12
CA VAL A 267 -6.58 16.02 11.32
C VAL A 267 -6.92 17.20 12.22
N ALA A 268 -7.68 16.95 13.29
CA ALA A 268 -8.01 17.93 14.31
C ALA A 268 -8.14 17.21 15.66
N SER A 269 -7.74 17.86 16.75
CA SER A 269 -7.90 17.33 18.10
C SER A 269 -8.14 18.44 19.11
N ALA A 270 -9.03 18.16 20.06
CA ALA A 270 -9.24 18.95 21.26
C ALA A 270 -8.24 18.51 22.35
N GLY A 271 -8.10 19.37 23.37
CA GLY A 271 -7.47 19.02 24.64
C GLY A 271 -8.48 18.42 25.61
N ILE A 272 -8.30 18.71 26.91
CA ILE A 272 -9.23 18.27 27.97
C ILE A 272 -10.37 19.26 28.22
N GLU A 273 -10.21 20.53 27.81
CA GLU A 273 -11.17 21.60 28.08
C GLU A 273 -12.32 21.65 27.06
N GLU A 274 -13.36 22.42 27.41
CA GLU A 274 -14.44 22.73 26.48
C GLU A 274 -13.89 23.44 25.23
N SER A 275 -14.23 22.91 24.05
CA SER A 275 -13.66 23.39 22.79
C SER A 275 -14.52 23.05 21.58
N ILE A 276 -14.36 23.85 20.53
CA ILE A 276 -14.95 23.66 19.21
C ILE A 276 -13.77 23.49 18.24
N ILE A 277 -13.71 22.34 17.57
CA ILE A 277 -12.71 22.06 16.53
C ILE A 277 -13.42 21.75 15.22
N ALA A 278 -12.81 22.13 14.10
CA ALA A 278 -13.39 21.93 12.78
C ALA A 278 -12.31 21.59 11.76
N SER A 279 -12.68 20.85 10.71
CA SER A 279 -11.83 20.65 9.54
C SER A 279 -12.66 20.49 8.27
N ASP A 280 -12.05 20.84 7.14
CA ASP A 280 -12.61 20.64 5.81
C ASP A 280 -12.15 19.30 5.25
N ILE A 281 -13.10 18.50 4.77
CA ILE A 281 -12.82 17.20 4.18
C ILE A 281 -13.27 17.22 2.72
N ASP A 282 -12.31 17.04 1.82
CA ASP A 282 -12.56 16.93 0.39
C ASP A 282 -13.11 15.55 0.05
N LYS A 283 -14.33 15.50 -0.53
CA LYS A 283 -14.94 14.25 -1.02
C LYS A 283 -14.13 13.63 -2.17
N GLY A 284 -13.20 14.38 -2.76
CA GLY A 284 -12.36 14.01 -3.90
C GLY A 284 -10.86 13.95 -3.62
N GLU A 285 -10.38 14.05 -2.38
CA GLU A 285 -8.94 13.89 -2.11
C GLU A 285 -8.50 12.47 -2.48
N LYS A 286 -7.91 12.37 -3.67
CA LYS A 286 -7.13 11.22 -4.12
C LYS A 286 -6.00 11.01 -3.13
N MET A 287 -6.19 9.99 -2.31
CA MET A 287 -5.18 9.22 -1.58
C MET A 287 -3.86 9.12 -2.37
N LEU A 288 -2.95 10.07 -2.17
CA LEU A 288 -1.56 10.00 -2.64
C LEU A 288 -0.67 9.73 -1.43
N GLY A 289 -0.82 8.55 -0.85
CA GLY A 289 0.21 7.95 -0.03
C GLY A 289 1.32 7.42 -0.96
N ASN A 290 2.46 8.10 -0.98
CA ASN A 290 3.65 7.65 -1.69
C ASN A 290 4.25 6.43 -0.99
N THR A 291 3.83 5.24 -1.39
CA THR A 291 4.62 4.01 -1.29
C THR A 291 4.89 3.53 -2.72
N SER A 292 5.89 4.11 -3.37
CA SER A 292 6.35 3.66 -4.70
C SER A 292 7.00 2.28 -4.58
N ILE A 293 6.76 1.44 -5.59
CA ILE A 293 7.56 0.24 -5.88
C ILE A 293 8.92 0.70 -6.40
N LEU A 294 10.00 0.01 -6.00
CA LEU A 294 11.39 0.34 -6.33
C LEU A 294 11.68 0.19 -7.82
N ARG A 295 11.35 1.19 -8.64
CA ARG A 295 11.56 1.07 -10.09
C ARG A 295 13.05 1.12 -10.46
N HIS A 296 13.46 0.19 -11.29
CA HIS A 296 14.70 0.17 -12.07
C HIS A 296 16.01 0.00 -11.28
N LEU A 297 15.97 -0.44 -10.02
CA LEU A 297 17.18 -0.58 -9.20
C LEU A 297 17.82 -1.96 -9.34
N ARG A 298 19.04 -2.00 -9.90
CA ARG A 298 19.91 -3.17 -9.83
C ARG A 298 20.76 -3.08 -8.57
N VAL A 299 20.79 -4.15 -7.78
CA VAL A 299 21.55 -4.21 -6.53
C VAL A 299 22.60 -5.29 -6.60
N ALA A 300 23.85 -4.95 -6.28
CA ALA A 300 24.94 -5.89 -6.06
C ALA A 300 25.35 -5.90 -4.58
N LEU A 301 25.36 -7.09 -3.98
CA LEU A 301 25.89 -7.32 -2.64
C LEU A 301 27.27 -7.94 -2.76
N LEU A 302 28.31 -7.24 -2.27
CA LEU A 302 29.69 -7.67 -2.36
C LEU A 302 30.10 -8.28 -1.02
N GLN A 303 30.01 -9.61 -0.89
CA GLN A 303 30.45 -10.32 0.31
C GLN A 303 31.95 -10.59 0.21
N LEU A 304 32.75 -9.73 0.86
CA LEU A 304 34.20 -9.70 0.71
C LEU A 304 34.93 -10.42 1.84
N LYS A 305 36.05 -11.08 1.52
CA LYS A 305 36.99 -11.51 2.55
C LYS A 305 37.78 -10.30 3.07
N VAL A 306 37.78 -10.12 4.39
CA VAL A 306 38.44 -8.99 5.08
C VAL A 306 39.67 -9.51 5.84
N GLY A 307 40.83 -8.92 5.54
CA GLY A 307 42.11 -9.23 6.18
C GLY A 307 42.62 -8.10 7.08
N LYS A 308 43.86 -8.23 7.56
CA LYS A 308 44.51 -7.23 8.44
C LYS A 308 45.08 -6.03 7.67
N ASN A 309 45.35 -6.14 6.38
CA ASN A 309 45.89 -5.03 5.61
C ASN A 309 44.76 -4.18 5.01
N LYS A 310 44.66 -2.93 5.46
CA LYS A 310 43.65 -1.96 5.02
C LYS A 310 43.72 -1.67 3.52
N GLU A 311 44.91 -1.39 2.99
CA GLU A 311 45.11 -1.06 1.58
C GLU A 311 44.74 -2.24 0.67
N GLU A 312 45.06 -3.46 1.09
CA GLU A 312 44.64 -4.68 0.37
C GLU A 312 43.13 -4.88 0.39
N ASN A 313 42.47 -4.63 1.53
CA ASN A 313 41.02 -4.72 1.64
C ASN A 313 40.32 -3.70 0.73
N VAL A 314 40.76 -2.45 0.75
CA VAL A 314 40.23 -1.38 -0.12
C VAL A 314 40.49 -1.70 -1.59
N SER A 315 41.70 -2.15 -1.94
CA SER A 315 42.04 -2.55 -3.31
C SER A 315 41.19 -3.73 -3.80
N ARG A 316 40.93 -4.72 -2.94
CA ARG A 316 40.03 -5.86 -3.25
C ARG A 316 38.60 -5.40 -3.48
N ALA A 317 38.07 -4.51 -2.63
CA ALA A 317 36.74 -3.95 -2.80
C ALA A 317 36.62 -3.20 -4.13
N ILE A 318 37.59 -2.35 -4.46
CA ILE A 318 37.68 -1.62 -5.73
C ILE A 318 37.73 -2.59 -6.92
N GLN A 319 38.54 -3.64 -6.85
CA GLN A 319 38.63 -4.64 -7.92
C GLN A 319 37.30 -5.35 -8.15
N LYS A 320 36.59 -5.72 -7.08
CA LYS A 320 35.27 -6.36 -7.16
C LYS A 320 34.19 -5.40 -7.67
N LEU A 321 34.25 -4.12 -7.31
CA LEU A 321 33.38 -3.08 -7.89
C LEU A 321 33.62 -2.95 -9.40
N ARG A 322 34.88 -2.91 -9.84
CA ARG A 322 35.21 -2.88 -11.28
C ARG A 322 34.71 -4.13 -11.99
N SER A 323 34.92 -5.32 -11.42
CA SER A 323 34.47 -6.57 -12.05
C SER A 323 32.95 -6.64 -12.13
N VAL A 324 32.23 -6.33 -11.05
CA VAL A 324 30.77 -6.40 -11.05
C VAL A 324 30.16 -5.36 -11.99
N VAL A 325 30.74 -4.18 -12.14
CA VAL A 325 30.29 -3.20 -13.12
C VAL A 325 30.67 -3.61 -14.55
N ALA A 326 31.82 -4.24 -14.78
CA ALA A 326 32.16 -4.75 -16.11
C ALA A 326 31.23 -5.90 -16.56
N ASP A 327 30.86 -6.76 -15.63
CA ASP A 327 30.04 -7.94 -15.87
C ASP A 327 28.53 -7.59 -15.93
N TYR A 328 28.08 -6.73 -15.02
CA TYR A 328 26.66 -6.45 -14.79
C TYR A 328 26.26 -4.98 -15.06
N GLY A 329 27.19 -4.09 -15.36
CA GLY A 329 26.88 -2.71 -15.74
C GLY A 329 26.27 -2.58 -17.15
N PRO A 330 25.64 -1.44 -17.48
CA PRO A 330 25.14 -1.14 -18.82
C PRO A 330 26.29 -0.95 -19.85
N LYS A 331 26.10 -1.39 -21.11
CA LYS A 331 27.13 -1.35 -22.17
C LYS A 331 26.78 -0.47 -23.41
N SER A 332 25.84 0.47 -23.30
CA SER A 332 25.34 1.27 -24.46
C SER A 332 26.03 2.64 -24.62
N PRO A 333 26.39 3.09 -25.84
CA PRO A 333 27.01 4.40 -26.09
C PRO A 333 26.08 5.62 -26.01
N SER A 334 24.75 5.44 -25.98
CA SER A 334 23.75 6.53 -25.98
C SER A 334 23.37 7.03 -24.58
N TRP A 335 24.10 6.63 -23.53
CA TRP A 335 23.86 7.08 -22.16
C TRP A 335 24.72 8.31 -21.86
N THR A 336 24.13 9.49 -21.97
CA THR A 336 24.80 10.77 -21.67
C THR A 336 24.69 11.21 -20.20
N SER A 337 24.20 10.36 -19.29
CA SER A 337 24.19 10.66 -17.84
C SER A 337 24.23 9.42 -16.94
N LYS A 338 25.44 8.84 -16.74
CA LYS A 338 25.94 8.02 -15.59
C LYS A 338 25.15 6.75 -15.20
N ASN A 339 25.78 5.71 -14.65
CA ASN A 339 25.13 4.46 -14.23
C ASN A 339 24.21 4.61 -12.98
N SER A 340 23.32 5.60 -12.97
CA SER A 340 22.50 6.08 -11.85
C SER A 340 21.49 5.08 -11.27
N LYS A 341 21.40 3.86 -11.82
CA LYS A 341 20.45 2.84 -11.38
C LYS A 341 21.09 1.52 -10.95
N PHE A 342 22.41 1.54 -10.76
CA PHE A 342 23.15 0.41 -10.22
C PHE A 342 23.69 0.77 -8.83
N LEU A 343 23.14 0.12 -7.79
CA LEU A 343 23.57 0.23 -6.41
C LEU A 343 24.49 -0.94 -6.05
N CYS A 344 25.72 -0.65 -5.66
CA CYS A 344 26.62 -1.63 -5.04
C CYS A 344 26.66 -1.42 -3.52
N ILE A 345 26.77 -2.51 -2.77
CA ILE A 345 26.75 -2.48 -1.30
C ILE A 345 27.91 -3.32 -0.77
N LEU A 346 28.75 -2.71 0.07
CA LEU A 346 29.88 -3.34 0.77
C LEU A 346 29.48 -3.79 2.19
N PRO A 347 30.26 -4.67 2.84
CA PRO A 347 29.92 -5.17 4.17
C PRO A 347 30.35 -4.25 5.33
N GLU A 348 29.85 -4.53 6.54
CA GLU A 348 30.32 -3.88 7.77
C GLU A 348 31.83 -4.08 7.97
N CYS A 349 32.54 -3.02 8.36
CA CYS A 349 33.99 -2.99 8.55
C CYS A 349 34.78 -3.59 7.37
N PHE A 350 34.39 -3.31 6.12
CA PHE A 350 35.04 -3.93 4.96
C PHE A 350 36.53 -3.59 4.83
N ASN A 351 36.99 -2.48 5.41
CA ASN A 351 38.37 -2.01 5.31
C ASN A 351 39.31 -2.55 6.41
N SER A 352 38.78 -3.22 7.45
CA SER A 352 39.57 -3.57 8.64
C SER A 352 39.01 -4.79 9.38
N PRO A 353 39.83 -5.53 10.15
CA PRO A 353 39.32 -6.59 11.02
C PRO A 353 38.32 -6.05 12.04
N TYR A 354 37.22 -6.77 12.25
CA TYR A 354 36.19 -6.38 13.21
C TYR A 354 36.58 -6.77 14.64
N GLY A 355 36.76 -5.77 15.51
CA GLY A 355 37.11 -5.99 16.91
C GLY A 355 37.54 -4.71 17.64
N VAL A 356 37.22 -4.63 18.94
CA VAL A 356 37.48 -3.45 19.80
C VAL A 356 38.93 -2.97 19.76
N LYS A 357 39.89 -3.90 19.71
CA LYS A 357 41.33 -3.57 19.63
C LYS A 357 41.78 -2.98 18.29
N TYR A 358 41.00 -3.17 17.22
CA TYR A 358 41.35 -2.71 15.88
C TYR A 358 40.75 -1.34 15.57
N PHE A 359 39.58 -0.99 16.12
CA PHE A 359 38.85 0.21 15.70
C PHE A 359 39.68 1.49 15.77
N ASN A 360 40.44 1.72 16.85
CA ASN A 360 41.25 2.93 16.96
C ASN A 360 42.43 2.98 15.98
N GLU A 361 43.10 1.86 15.74
CA GLU A 361 44.23 1.76 14.81
C GLU A 361 43.78 1.98 13.36
N TYR A 362 42.61 1.45 13.01
CA TYR A 362 42.11 1.49 11.64
C TYR A 362 41.20 2.70 11.36
N ALA A 363 40.86 3.50 12.38
CA ALA A 363 39.95 4.63 12.23
C ALA A 363 40.46 5.72 11.29
N GLU A 364 39.56 6.23 10.46
CA GLU A 364 39.81 7.31 9.51
C GLU A 364 38.83 8.45 9.71
N THR A 365 39.24 9.68 9.39
CA THR A 365 38.32 10.81 9.22
C THR A 365 37.54 10.65 7.92
N ILE A 366 36.29 11.12 7.88
CA ILE A 366 35.41 11.04 6.70
C ILE A 366 35.01 12.48 6.31
N PRO A 367 35.20 12.91 5.04
CA PRO A 367 35.61 12.12 3.87
C PRO A 367 37.11 12.11 3.57
N ASP A 368 37.97 12.66 4.43
CA ASP A 368 39.38 12.94 4.09
C ASP A 368 40.30 11.70 4.16
N GLY A 369 39.87 10.64 4.83
CA GLY A 369 40.62 9.39 4.96
C GLY A 369 40.85 8.65 3.64
N PHE A 370 41.94 7.87 3.60
CA PHE A 370 42.36 7.05 2.46
C PHE A 370 41.20 6.24 1.83
N THR A 371 40.43 5.54 2.65
CA THR A 371 39.33 4.69 2.20
C THR A 371 38.26 5.52 1.49
N SER A 372 37.86 6.65 2.06
CA SER A 372 36.84 7.54 1.47
C SER A 372 37.30 8.15 0.14
N GLN A 373 38.57 8.55 0.06
CA GLN A 373 39.15 9.13 -1.15
C GLN A 373 39.24 8.12 -2.31
N GLU A 374 39.67 6.90 -2.03
CA GLU A 374 39.74 5.85 -3.06
C GLU A 374 38.35 5.40 -3.53
N LEU A 375 37.38 5.31 -2.61
CA LEU A 375 35.99 5.01 -2.95
C LEU A 375 35.34 6.12 -3.80
N SER A 376 35.52 7.40 -3.44
CA SER A 376 35.01 8.52 -4.24
C SER A 376 35.52 8.47 -5.69
N LYS A 377 36.82 8.18 -5.88
CA LYS A 377 37.44 8.05 -7.21
C LYS A 377 36.83 6.90 -8.02
N VAL A 378 36.77 5.69 -7.47
CA VAL A 378 36.26 4.52 -8.22
C VAL A 378 34.76 4.65 -8.51
N VAL A 379 33.97 5.20 -7.59
CA VAL A 379 32.53 5.37 -7.78
C VAL A 379 32.27 6.35 -8.91
N LYS A 380 33.03 7.45 -8.98
CA LYS A 380 32.98 8.40 -10.10
C LYS A 380 33.44 7.79 -11.43
N GLU A 381 34.50 6.99 -11.41
CA GLU A 381 34.99 6.24 -12.57
C GLU A 381 33.91 5.30 -13.12
N LEU A 382 33.24 4.57 -12.22
CA LEU A 382 32.23 3.57 -12.57
C LEU A 382 30.82 4.17 -12.73
N GLY A 383 30.58 5.39 -12.28
CA GLY A 383 29.30 6.09 -12.36
C GLY A 383 28.14 5.42 -11.61
N ILE A 384 28.38 4.69 -10.53
CA ILE A 384 27.38 3.91 -9.77
C ILE A 384 26.96 4.60 -8.46
N TYR A 385 25.90 4.12 -7.81
CA TYR A 385 25.69 4.39 -6.39
C TYR A 385 26.42 3.35 -5.53
N LEU A 386 27.01 3.78 -4.42
CA LEU A 386 27.70 2.89 -3.48
C LEU A 386 27.26 3.16 -2.04
N ILE A 387 26.66 2.15 -1.40
CA ILE A 387 26.62 2.06 0.08
C ILE A 387 27.90 1.34 0.49
N ALA A 388 28.86 2.09 1.02
CA ALA A 388 30.21 1.60 1.29
C ALA A 388 30.33 0.85 2.62
N GLY A 389 29.33 0.00 2.93
CA GLY A 389 29.37 -0.86 4.09
C GLY A 389 29.56 -0.05 5.36
N SER A 390 30.58 -0.38 6.17
CA SER A 390 31.05 0.56 7.17
C SER A 390 32.55 0.52 7.39
N ILE A 391 33.08 1.56 8.02
CA ILE A 391 34.46 1.66 8.49
C ILE A 391 34.49 2.25 9.91
N PRO A 392 35.55 2.02 10.69
CA PRO A 392 35.80 2.79 11.90
C PRO A 392 36.07 4.26 11.52
N GLU A 393 35.22 5.18 11.98
CA GLU A 393 35.35 6.63 11.78
C GLU A 393 35.98 7.25 13.03
N ARG A 394 36.95 8.14 12.84
CA ARG A 394 37.37 9.11 13.85
C ARG A 394 36.63 10.43 13.61
N GLU A 395 36.02 11.00 14.65
CA GLU A 395 35.19 12.20 14.51
C GLU A 395 35.92 13.37 13.84
N SER A 396 37.19 13.55 14.21
CA SER A 396 38.11 14.54 13.67
C SER A 396 39.55 14.13 14.00
N GLU A 397 40.52 14.72 13.32
CA GLU A 397 41.95 14.50 13.63
C GLU A 397 42.23 14.73 15.12
N GLY A 398 42.83 13.74 15.77
CA GLY A 398 43.13 13.76 17.21
C GLY A 398 41.97 13.49 18.16
N SER A 399 40.72 13.32 17.69
CA SER A 399 39.58 12.97 18.55
C SER A 399 39.70 11.54 19.09
N SER A 400 39.33 11.32 20.35
CA SER A 400 39.21 10.00 20.96
C SER A 400 37.87 9.32 20.64
N LYS A 401 36.89 10.05 20.09
CA LYS A 401 35.60 9.48 19.73
C LYS A 401 35.67 8.75 18.40
N LEU A 402 35.27 7.49 18.44
CA LEU A 402 35.23 6.59 17.31
C LEU A 402 33.79 6.15 17.04
N TYR A 403 33.46 5.88 15.78
CA TYR A 403 32.14 5.42 15.37
C TYR A 403 32.27 4.26 14.38
N ASN A 404 31.24 3.42 14.27
CA ASN A 404 31.10 2.48 13.16
C ASN A 404 30.19 3.14 12.12
N THR A 405 30.76 3.53 10.98
CA THR A 405 30.11 4.49 10.08
C THR A 405 29.97 3.97 8.66
N CYS A 406 28.74 3.95 8.18
CA CYS A 406 28.36 3.68 6.80
C CYS A 406 28.33 4.97 5.99
N THR A 407 28.92 4.96 4.79
CA THR A 407 28.90 6.09 3.86
C THR A 407 28.17 5.75 2.57
N VAL A 408 27.51 6.74 1.99
CA VAL A 408 26.79 6.61 0.71
C VAL A 408 27.39 7.57 -0.30
N TRP A 409 27.74 7.04 -1.47
CA TRP A 409 28.39 7.80 -2.54
C TRP A 409 27.52 7.80 -3.79
N SER A 410 27.34 8.98 -4.39
CA SER A 410 26.63 9.14 -5.65
C SER A 410 27.53 8.84 -6.86
N PRO A 411 26.95 8.63 -8.06
CA PRO A 411 27.68 8.47 -9.33
C PRO A 411 28.68 9.59 -9.65
N GLU A 412 28.55 10.76 -9.04
CA GLU A 412 29.48 11.89 -9.16
C GLU A 412 30.77 11.70 -8.35
N GLY A 413 30.80 10.71 -7.46
CA GLY A 413 31.81 10.55 -6.41
C GLY A 413 31.52 11.39 -5.16
N SER A 414 30.33 11.97 -5.03
CA SER A 414 29.96 12.82 -3.89
C SER A 414 29.46 11.99 -2.71
N LEU A 415 29.87 12.33 -1.48
CA LEU A 415 29.31 11.76 -0.27
C LEU A 415 27.90 12.35 -0.03
N ILE A 416 26.86 11.52 -0.12
CA ILE A 416 25.45 11.93 0.00
C ILE A 416 24.77 11.39 1.26
N GLY A 417 25.44 10.51 2.00
CA GLY A 417 24.90 9.97 3.25
C GLY A 417 26.02 9.48 4.17
N LYS A 418 25.82 9.66 5.48
CA LYS A 418 26.72 9.17 6.52
C LYS A 418 25.90 8.71 7.73
N TYR A 419 25.85 7.40 7.95
CA TYR A 419 25.12 6.79 9.05
C TYR A 419 26.10 6.21 10.08
N ARG A 420 26.02 6.69 11.32
CA ARG A 420 26.76 6.13 12.46
C ARG A 420 25.87 5.10 13.15
N LYS A 421 26.37 3.88 13.37
CA LYS A 421 25.66 2.78 14.03
C LYS A 421 25.02 3.25 15.33
N MET A 422 23.70 3.11 15.43
CA MET A 422 22.94 3.68 16.56
C MET A 422 22.95 2.72 17.75
N HIS A 423 22.78 1.43 17.49
CA HIS A 423 22.77 0.39 18.50
C HIS A 423 24.10 -0.38 18.46
N LEU A 424 24.96 -0.12 19.45
CA LEU A 424 26.24 -0.81 19.59
C LEU A 424 26.04 -2.27 20.02
N PHE A 425 26.89 -3.16 19.50
CA PHE A 425 26.85 -4.58 19.77
C PHE A 425 27.51 -4.92 21.11
N ASP A 426 26.72 -4.79 22.17
CA ASP A 426 27.11 -5.18 23.53
C ASP A 426 26.36 -6.45 23.93
N ILE A 427 27.05 -7.59 23.81
CA ILE A 427 26.52 -8.90 24.21
C ILE A 427 27.50 -9.66 25.10
N ASN A 428 26.92 -10.44 26.02
CA ASN A 428 27.65 -11.40 26.84
C ASN A 428 26.82 -12.68 26.91
N ILE A 429 27.11 -13.62 26.01
CA ILE A 429 26.51 -14.97 26.00
C ILE A 429 27.52 -15.89 26.71
N PRO A 430 27.22 -16.37 27.94
CA PRO A 430 28.12 -17.21 28.71
C PRO A 430 28.64 -18.39 27.88
N ASP A 431 29.94 -18.64 28.00
CA ASP A 431 30.69 -19.74 27.35
C ASP A 431 30.65 -19.76 25.80
N GLN A 432 30.12 -18.71 25.16
CA GLN A 432 30.05 -18.61 23.69
C GLN A 432 30.73 -17.36 23.15
N ILE A 433 30.22 -16.18 23.48
CA ILE A 433 30.77 -14.92 22.97
C ILE A 433 30.50 -13.75 23.92
N ARG A 434 31.56 -12.98 24.16
CA ARG A 434 31.49 -11.64 24.76
C ARG A 434 32.04 -10.63 23.76
N PHE A 435 31.25 -9.64 23.42
CA PHE A 435 31.66 -8.54 22.55
C PHE A 435 31.00 -7.26 23.05
N GLN A 436 31.78 -6.20 23.25
CA GLN A 436 31.30 -4.94 23.81
C GLN A 436 31.83 -3.77 22.98
N GLU A 437 31.14 -3.44 21.88
CA GLU A 437 31.51 -2.33 20.99
C GLU A 437 31.65 -1.01 21.75
N SER A 438 30.83 -0.79 22.78
CA SER A 438 30.81 0.44 23.57
C SER A 438 32.09 0.70 24.39
N GLU A 439 32.98 -0.29 24.52
CA GLU A 439 34.30 -0.07 25.14
C GLU A 439 35.18 0.85 24.30
N THR A 440 34.94 0.95 22.99
CA THR A 440 35.78 1.71 22.05
C THR A 440 34.98 2.65 21.15
N LEU A 441 33.77 2.28 20.76
CA LEU A 441 32.93 3.05 19.85
C LEU A 441 31.88 3.87 20.60
N SER A 442 31.50 5.00 20.02
CA SER A 442 30.37 5.84 20.41
C SER A 442 29.16 5.55 19.51
N PRO A 443 27.92 5.58 20.04
CA PRO A 443 26.72 5.39 19.23
C PRO A 443 26.42 6.63 18.38
N GLY A 444 25.82 6.41 17.21
CA GLY A 444 25.17 7.46 16.42
C GLY A 444 23.85 7.93 17.04
N ASN A 445 23.31 9.03 16.53
CA ASN A 445 22.10 9.67 17.08
C ASN A 445 21.11 10.17 16.01
N GLY A 446 21.25 9.72 14.75
CA GLY A 446 20.43 10.20 13.65
C GLY A 446 20.06 9.10 12.65
N LEU A 447 18.94 9.31 11.98
CA LEU A 447 18.52 8.52 10.83
C LEU A 447 19.33 8.94 9.60
N THR A 448 19.48 8.05 8.63
CA THR A 448 20.03 8.41 7.32
C THR A 448 19.19 7.77 6.24
N THR A 449 18.64 8.61 5.37
CA THR A 449 17.94 8.17 4.17
C THR A 449 18.53 8.85 2.95
N PHE A 450 18.40 8.22 1.80
CA PHE A 450 18.71 8.82 0.51
C PHE A 450 17.84 8.18 -0.58
N GLU A 451 17.79 8.82 -1.73
CA GLU A 451 16.90 8.41 -2.82
C GLU A 451 17.70 8.02 -4.07
N ILE A 452 17.27 6.94 -4.71
CA ILE A 452 17.67 6.55 -6.06
C ILE A 452 16.37 6.38 -6.86
N ASP A 453 16.02 7.36 -7.70
CA ASP A 453 14.72 7.40 -8.38
C ASP A 453 13.55 7.20 -7.38
N ASP A 454 12.74 6.16 -7.59
CA ASP A 454 11.56 5.82 -6.78
C ASP A 454 11.93 5.04 -5.49
N ALA A 455 13.22 4.78 -5.25
CA ALA A 455 13.74 4.08 -4.09
C ALA A 455 14.17 5.02 -2.98
N LYS A 456 13.40 5.10 -1.89
CA LYS A 456 13.81 5.76 -0.65
C LYS A 456 14.42 4.72 0.29
N ILE A 457 15.72 4.85 0.51
CA ILE A 457 16.54 3.84 1.17
C ILE A 457 16.86 4.29 2.60
N GLY A 458 16.56 3.45 3.59
CA GLY A 458 16.95 3.62 5.00
C GLY A 458 18.15 2.77 5.37
N LEU A 459 19.05 3.29 6.23
CA LEU A 459 20.28 2.61 6.63
C LEU A 459 20.28 2.16 8.10
N GLY A 460 20.74 0.94 8.34
CA GLY A 460 21.16 0.47 9.65
C GLY A 460 22.48 -0.29 9.52
N ILE A 461 23.16 -0.58 10.63
CA ILE A 461 24.37 -1.42 10.64
C ILE A 461 24.16 -2.56 11.63
N CYS A 462 24.20 -3.79 11.12
CA CYS A 462 24.29 -5.02 11.90
C CYS A 462 23.27 -5.13 13.05
N TYR A 463 23.68 -4.77 14.27
CA TYR A 463 22.87 -4.86 15.48
C TYR A 463 21.63 -3.98 15.45
N ASP A 464 21.65 -2.89 14.67
CA ASP A 464 20.47 -2.06 14.38
C ASP A 464 19.29 -2.87 13.84
N MET A 465 19.55 -3.97 13.11
CA MET A 465 18.51 -4.84 12.58
C MET A 465 17.68 -5.53 13.67
N ARG A 466 18.16 -5.62 14.91
CA ARG A 466 17.42 -6.20 16.04
C ARG A 466 16.33 -5.29 16.60
N PHE A 467 16.38 -3.99 16.31
CA PHE A 467 15.44 -2.99 16.84
C PHE A 467 14.42 -2.66 15.75
N GLU A 468 13.23 -3.26 15.82
CA GLU A 468 12.18 -3.05 14.81
C GLU A 468 11.70 -1.59 14.74
N GLU A 469 11.85 -0.84 15.83
CA GLU A 469 11.46 0.57 15.90
C GLU A 469 12.22 1.39 14.87
N LEU A 470 13.51 1.12 14.64
CA LEU A 470 14.30 1.81 13.62
C LEU A 470 13.74 1.54 12.21
N ALA A 471 13.41 0.29 11.90
CA ALA A 471 12.83 -0.08 10.61
C ALA A 471 11.42 0.51 10.43
N ARG A 472 10.63 0.54 11.49
CA ARG A 472 9.30 1.16 11.50
C ARG A 472 9.36 2.67 11.31
N ILE A 473 10.31 3.34 11.94
CA ILE A 473 10.57 4.77 11.72
C ILE A 473 10.94 5.01 10.25
N TYR A 474 11.85 4.24 9.68
CA TYR A 474 12.19 4.37 8.26
C TYR A 474 10.99 4.19 7.33
N ARG A 475 10.13 3.20 7.60
CA ARG A 475 8.91 3.01 6.84
C ARG A 475 7.93 4.18 6.99
N ASN A 476 7.78 4.73 8.18
CA ASN A 476 6.95 5.92 8.41
C ASN A 476 7.50 7.16 7.69
N GLU A 477 8.82 7.24 7.52
CA GLU A 477 9.51 8.24 6.68
C GLU A 477 9.36 7.94 5.16
N GLY A 478 8.62 6.91 4.77
CA GLY A 478 8.38 6.54 3.37
C GLY A 478 9.48 5.68 2.74
N CYS A 479 10.41 5.12 3.52
CA CYS A 479 11.39 4.18 2.98
C CYS A 479 10.68 2.91 2.49
N ASN A 480 11.09 2.45 1.32
CA ASN A 480 10.62 1.22 0.67
C ASN A 480 11.76 0.20 0.44
N PHE A 481 12.99 0.56 0.83
CA PHE A 481 14.16 -0.32 0.86
C PHE A 481 14.98 -0.05 2.12
N LEU A 482 15.33 -1.10 2.87
CA LEU A 482 16.22 -1.02 4.03
C LEU A 482 17.52 -1.76 3.74
N VAL A 483 18.65 -1.17 4.11
CA VAL A 483 19.97 -1.77 3.90
C VAL A 483 20.72 -1.87 5.22
N TYR A 484 21.23 -3.06 5.51
CA TYR A 484 21.99 -3.38 6.71
C TYR A 484 23.33 -4.07 6.36
N PRO A 485 24.43 -3.32 6.17
CA PRO A 485 25.75 -3.92 6.26
C PRO A 485 25.93 -4.52 7.65
N GLY A 486 26.37 -5.78 7.77
CA GLY A 486 26.48 -6.41 9.07
C GLY A 486 27.27 -7.70 9.12
N ALA A 487 28.04 -7.88 10.19
CA ALA A 487 28.83 -9.07 10.45
C ALA A 487 28.24 -9.84 11.66
N PHE A 488 27.20 -10.66 11.45
CA PHE A 488 26.74 -11.59 12.50
C PHE A 488 27.78 -12.71 12.67
N ASN A 489 27.94 -13.23 13.88
CA ASN A 489 28.88 -14.32 14.18
C ASN A 489 28.23 -15.71 14.03
N MET A 490 29.03 -16.76 14.17
CA MET A 490 28.59 -18.16 14.07
C MET A 490 27.60 -18.62 15.17
N THR A 491 27.44 -17.86 16.27
CA THR A 491 26.41 -18.12 17.28
C THR A 491 25.07 -17.49 16.89
N THR A 492 25.10 -16.20 16.57
CA THR A 492 23.88 -15.40 16.35
C THR A 492 23.36 -15.46 14.91
N GLY A 493 24.25 -15.71 13.94
CA GLY A 493 23.94 -15.80 12.52
C GLY A 493 22.92 -16.89 12.19
N PRO A 494 23.20 -18.18 12.52
CA PRO A 494 22.28 -19.28 12.24
C PRO A 494 20.88 -19.12 12.84
N LEU A 495 20.77 -18.41 13.98
CA LEU A 495 19.51 -18.23 14.69
C LEU A 495 18.74 -17.00 14.21
N HIS A 496 19.43 -15.89 13.96
CA HIS A 496 18.79 -14.59 13.87
C HIS A 496 18.93 -13.89 12.52
N TRP A 497 19.95 -14.21 11.71
CA TRP A 497 20.24 -13.46 10.48
C TRP A 497 19.04 -13.47 9.51
N THR A 498 18.65 -14.66 9.06
CA THR A 498 17.52 -14.82 8.14
C THR A 498 16.18 -14.45 8.78
N LEU A 499 16.00 -14.75 10.07
CA LEU A 499 14.78 -14.41 10.81
C LEU A 499 14.56 -12.89 10.82
N LEU A 500 15.56 -12.12 11.22
CA LEU A 500 15.45 -10.67 11.35
C LEU A 500 15.28 -10.00 9.99
N GLN A 501 16.02 -10.40 8.97
CA GLN A 501 15.86 -9.86 7.62
C GLN A 501 14.41 -9.99 7.11
N ARG A 502 13.86 -11.21 7.25
CA ARG A 502 12.49 -11.54 6.83
C ARG A 502 11.45 -10.79 7.65
N ALA A 503 11.65 -10.70 8.97
CA ALA A 503 10.79 -9.93 9.85
C ALA A 503 10.74 -8.45 9.45
N ARG A 504 11.92 -7.80 9.26
CA ARG A 504 11.97 -6.40 8.83
C ARG A 504 11.28 -6.22 7.48
N ALA A 505 11.53 -7.11 6.51
CA ALA A 505 10.93 -6.99 5.19
C ALA A 505 9.40 -7.09 5.21
N THR A 506 8.85 -8.08 5.93
CA THR A 506 7.40 -8.28 6.00
C THR A 506 6.68 -7.22 6.84
N ASP A 507 7.23 -6.84 7.99
CA ASP A 507 6.59 -5.90 8.92
C ASP A 507 6.54 -4.49 8.33
N THR A 508 7.58 -4.11 7.60
CA THR A 508 7.66 -2.78 6.98
C THR A 508 7.21 -2.78 5.53
N GLN A 509 6.85 -3.92 4.95
CA GLN A 509 6.67 -4.13 3.51
C GLN A 509 7.74 -3.40 2.67
N CYS A 510 9.01 -3.57 3.05
CA CYS A 510 10.16 -3.03 2.33
C CYS A 510 10.99 -4.17 1.75
N PHE A 511 11.75 -3.90 0.70
CA PHE A 511 12.90 -4.75 0.41
C PHE A 511 13.90 -4.60 1.56
N VAL A 512 14.64 -5.67 1.86
CA VAL A 512 15.73 -5.65 2.83
C VAL A 512 16.97 -6.25 2.20
N ALA A 513 18.06 -5.49 2.14
CA ALA A 513 19.37 -6.00 1.74
C ALA A 513 20.30 -6.04 2.95
N THR A 514 21.03 -7.14 3.08
CA THR A 514 22.07 -7.30 4.11
C THR A 514 23.36 -7.72 3.46
N VAL A 515 24.47 -7.12 3.88
CA VAL A 515 25.80 -7.43 3.32
C VAL A 515 26.77 -7.73 4.44
N SER A 516 27.26 -8.96 4.45
CA SER A 516 28.18 -9.49 5.43
C SER A 516 29.58 -9.66 4.85
N PRO A 517 30.65 -9.58 5.65
CA PRO A 517 31.94 -10.12 5.26
C PRO A 517 31.83 -11.63 4.99
N ALA A 518 32.67 -12.14 4.10
CA ALA A 518 32.79 -13.58 3.87
C ALA A 518 33.30 -14.28 5.14
N ARG A 519 32.84 -15.51 5.36
CA ARG A 519 33.30 -16.34 6.47
C ARG A 519 34.79 -16.64 6.33
N ASP A 520 35.55 -16.33 7.37
CA ASP A 520 36.95 -16.72 7.52
C ASP A 520 37.16 -17.36 8.89
N GLU A 521 37.33 -18.68 8.91
CA GLU A 521 37.53 -19.46 10.15
C GLU A 521 38.88 -19.18 10.83
N THR A 522 39.80 -18.48 10.14
CA THR A 522 41.07 -18.04 10.72
C THR A 522 41.00 -16.66 11.38
N SER A 523 39.86 -15.95 11.22
CA SER A 523 39.62 -14.65 11.86
C SER A 523 39.25 -14.82 13.34
N GLU A 524 39.64 -13.85 14.17
CA GLU A 524 39.22 -13.79 15.57
C GLU A 524 37.71 -13.55 15.71
N TYR A 525 37.12 -12.82 14.76
CA TYR A 525 35.68 -12.69 14.63
C TYR A 525 35.24 -13.40 13.34
N VAL A 526 34.63 -14.57 13.49
CA VAL A 526 34.17 -15.40 12.38
C VAL A 526 32.78 -14.94 11.95
N ALA A 527 32.71 -14.21 10.83
CA ALA A 527 31.45 -13.76 10.24
C ALA A 527 30.63 -14.93 9.68
N TYR A 528 29.31 -14.81 9.76
CA TYR A 528 28.37 -15.83 9.28
C TYR A 528 28.32 -15.89 7.75
N GLY A 529 28.43 -14.75 7.06
CA GLY A 529 28.23 -14.62 5.61
C GLY A 529 26.75 -14.39 5.27
N HIS A 530 26.26 -15.07 4.24
CA HIS A 530 24.86 -15.09 3.81
C HIS A 530 24.27 -13.72 3.46
N SER A 531 25.05 -12.87 2.78
CA SER A 531 24.54 -11.60 2.23
C SER A 531 23.33 -11.87 1.34
N SER A 532 22.20 -11.21 1.62
CA SER A 532 20.91 -11.57 1.04
C SER A 532 20.05 -10.35 0.72
N ILE A 533 19.18 -10.50 -0.29
CA ILE A 533 18.07 -9.57 -0.57
C ILE A 533 16.77 -10.29 -0.28
N ILE A 534 15.92 -9.68 0.54
CA ILE A 534 14.59 -10.16 0.88
C ILE A 534 13.56 -9.21 0.27
N ASP A 535 12.53 -9.76 -0.34
CA ASP A 535 11.40 -8.96 -0.86
C ASP A 535 10.42 -8.59 0.27
N PRO A 536 9.49 -7.64 0.03
CA PRO A 536 8.52 -7.21 1.05
C PRO A 536 7.57 -8.31 1.56
N TRP A 537 7.59 -9.52 0.98
CA TRP A 537 6.81 -10.70 1.36
C TRP A 537 7.65 -11.72 2.14
N ALA A 538 8.82 -11.32 2.62
CA ALA A 538 9.78 -12.18 3.31
C ALA A 538 10.31 -13.34 2.45
N LYS A 539 10.25 -13.27 1.12
CA LYS A 539 10.93 -14.24 0.25
C LYS A 539 12.39 -13.85 0.09
N ILE A 540 13.29 -14.81 0.32
CA ILE A 540 14.72 -14.64 0.03
C ILE A 540 14.89 -14.64 -1.50
N MET A 541 15.24 -13.49 -2.07
CA MET A 541 15.41 -13.33 -3.53
C MET A 541 16.78 -13.84 -4.03
N VAL A 542 17.79 -13.74 -3.16
CA VAL A 542 19.17 -14.22 -3.38
C VAL A 542 19.89 -14.34 -2.03
N ASP A 543 20.80 -15.31 -1.92
CA ASP A 543 21.71 -15.56 -0.79
C ASP A 543 23.13 -15.81 -1.37
N ALA A 544 24.15 -15.15 -0.81
CA ALA A 544 25.54 -15.25 -1.26
C ALA A 544 26.29 -16.47 -0.70
N GLU A 545 25.64 -17.28 0.14
CA GLU A 545 26.19 -18.36 0.96
C GLU A 545 27.29 -17.85 1.92
N ALA A 546 28.14 -18.73 2.46
CA ALA A 546 29.12 -18.36 3.49
C ALA A 546 30.42 -17.75 2.92
N GLY A 547 30.85 -18.17 1.72
CA GLY A 547 32.17 -17.84 1.14
C GLY A 547 32.24 -16.46 0.50
N GLU A 548 33.41 -16.06 -0.01
CA GLU A 548 33.52 -14.81 -0.77
C GLU A 548 32.72 -14.91 -2.08
N ASN A 549 31.73 -14.04 -2.24
CA ASN A 549 30.83 -14.08 -3.38
C ASN A 549 30.21 -12.70 -3.65
N THR A 550 29.81 -12.46 -4.90
CA THR A 550 29.06 -11.26 -5.28
C THR A 550 27.75 -11.69 -5.90
N VAL A 551 26.64 -11.29 -5.31
CA VAL A 551 25.30 -11.57 -5.84
C VAL A 551 24.68 -10.31 -6.40
N VAL A 552 24.07 -10.43 -7.59
CA VAL A 552 23.43 -9.31 -8.29
C VAL A 552 21.98 -9.65 -8.57
N LYS A 553 21.07 -8.74 -8.22
CA LYS A 553 19.63 -8.88 -8.46
C LYS A 553 19.05 -7.61 -9.06
N ASP A 554 18.26 -7.77 -10.11
CA ASP A 554 17.31 -6.74 -10.54
C ASP A 554 16.05 -6.88 -9.68
N LEU A 555 15.56 -5.78 -9.14
CA LEU A 555 14.39 -5.81 -8.26
C LEU A 555 13.05 -5.86 -9.01
N ASP A 556 13.02 -5.69 -10.35
CA ASP A 556 11.78 -5.62 -11.14
C ASP A 556 11.51 -6.82 -12.07
N LEU A 557 10.22 -7.08 -12.30
CA LEU A 557 9.67 -7.84 -13.42
C LEU A 557 9.17 -6.87 -14.50
N ARG A 558 9.65 -6.99 -15.74
CA ARG A 558 9.17 -6.15 -16.85
C ARG A 558 7.92 -6.76 -17.47
N VAL A 559 6.82 -6.01 -17.49
CA VAL A 559 5.53 -6.44 -18.03
C VAL A 559 5.12 -5.57 -19.20
N ALA A 560 4.79 -6.21 -20.32
CA ALA A 560 4.28 -5.56 -21.52
C ALA A 560 2.84 -6.00 -21.79
N LEU A 561 1.92 -5.04 -21.85
CA LEU A 561 0.53 -5.27 -22.25
C LEU A 561 0.35 -4.86 -23.71
N LEU A 562 -0.04 -5.82 -24.54
CA LEU A 562 -0.21 -5.60 -25.97
C LEU A 562 -1.70 -5.40 -26.26
N GLN A 563 -2.15 -4.15 -26.41
CA GLN A 563 -3.51 -3.82 -26.79
C GLN A 563 -3.62 -3.76 -28.31
N LEU A 564 -4.14 -4.81 -28.92
CA LEU A 564 -4.13 -5.01 -30.38
C LEU A 564 -5.54 -4.91 -30.96
N LYS A 565 -5.67 -4.39 -32.19
CA LYS A 565 -6.89 -4.60 -32.97
C LYS A 565 -6.99 -6.05 -33.39
N VAL A 566 -8.21 -6.59 -33.36
CA VAL A 566 -8.51 -7.98 -33.70
C VAL A 566 -9.47 -7.99 -34.89
N GLY A 567 -8.97 -8.44 -36.04
CA GLY A 567 -9.75 -8.56 -37.28
C GLY A 567 -10.33 -9.96 -37.49
N LYS A 568 -10.92 -10.20 -38.66
CA LYS A 568 -11.52 -11.49 -39.05
C LYS A 568 -10.51 -12.50 -39.59
N ASN A 569 -9.26 -12.12 -39.83
CA ASN A 569 -8.23 -13.04 -40.31
C ASN A 569 -7.32 -13.47 -39.15
N LYS A 570 -7.35 -14.76 -38.82
CA LYS A 570 -6.55 -15.36 -37.75
C LYS A 570 -5.04 -15.18 -37.98
N GLU A 571 -4.56 -15.47 -39.18
CA GLU A 571 -3.13 -15.43 -39.49
C GLU A 571 -2.58 -14.01 -39.42
N GLU A 572 -3.36 -13.03 -39.87
CA GLU A 572 -3.01 -11.60 -39.74
C GLU A 572 -2.97 -11.16 -38.28
N ASN A 573 -3.95 -11.58 -37.46
CA ASN A 573 -3.98 -11.26 -36.03
C ASN A 573 -2.76 -11.85 -35.29
N VAL A 574 -2.44 -13.12 -35.54
CA VAL A 574 -1.26 -13.79 -34.97
C VAL A 574 0.03 -13.10 -35.45
N SER A 575 0.12 -12.75 -36.73
CA SER A 575 1.28 -12.04 -37.29
C SER A 575 1.47 -10.66 -36.67
N ARG A 576 0.38 -9.90 -36.46
CA ARG A 576 0.38 -8.59 -35.77
C ARG A 576 0.89 -8.73 -34.34
N ALA A 577 0.40 -9.72 -33.60
CA ALA A 577 0.85 -9.99 -32.24
C ALA A 577 2.36 -10.31 -32.20
N ILE A 578 2.85 -11.19 -33.09
CA ILE A 578 4.27 -11.54 -33.18
C ILE A 578 5.13 -10.32 -33.53
N GLN A 579 4.69 -9.48 -34.46
CA GLN A 579 5.42 -8.25 -34.82
C GLN A 579 5.54 -7.31 -33.62
N LYS A 580 4.48 -7.16 -32.83
CA LYS A 580 4.49 -6.33 -31.62
C LYS A 580 5.35 -6.93 -30.50
N LEU A 581 5.34 -8.26 -30.33
CA LEU A 581 6.26 -8.92 -29.41
C LEU A 581 7.73 -8.67 -29.79
N ARG A 582 8.06 -8.73 -31.08
CA ARG A 582 9.40 -8.41 -31.58
C ARG A 582 9.77 -6.96 -31.32
N SER A 583 8.86 -6.00 -31.54
CA SER A 583 9.14 -4.59 -31.24
C SER A 583 9.37 -4.35 -29.76
N VAL A 584 8.57 -4.96 -28.87
CA VAL A 584 8.79 -4.88 -27.42
C VAL A 584 10.19 -5.35 -27.05
N VAL A 585 10.64 -6.48 -27.57
CA VAL A 585 11.99 -6.99 -27.26
C VAL A 585 13.09 -6.18 -27.93
N ALA A 586 12.85 -5.58 -29.09
CA ALA A 586 13.82 -4.68 -29.73
C ALA A 586 14.00 -3.38 -28.91
N ASP A 587 12.90 -2.81 -28.41
CA ASP A 587 12.89 -1.53 -27.71
C ASP A 587 13.29 -1.67 -26.23
N TYR A 588 12.85 -2.75 -25.59
CA TYR A 588 13.00 -2.98 -24.15
C TYR A 588 13.83 -4.21 -23.79
N GLY A 589 14.29 -5.01 -24.75
CA GLY A 589 15.21 -6.11 -24.50
C GLY A 589 16.67 -5.63 -24.32
N PRO A 590 17.57 -6.49 -23.80
CA PRO A 590 18.98 -6.22 -23.72
C PRO A 590 19.57 -6.22 -25.14
N LYS A 591 20.31 -5.15 -25.48
CA LYS A 591 20.88 -4.94 -26.83
C LYS A 591 22.10 -5.82 -27.15
N SER A 592 22.50 -6.74 -26.27
CA SER A 592 23.60 -7.68 -26.54
C SER A 592 23.04 -9.02 -27.04
N PRO A 593 23.38 -9.45 -28.27
CA PRO A 593 22.86 -10.69 -28.86
C PRO A 593 23.37 -11.98 -28.17
N SER A 594 24.31 -11.88 -27.24
CA SER A 594 24.96 -13.04 -26.62
C SER A 594 24.19 -13.66 -25.44
N TRP A 595 23.12 -13.04 -24.94
CA TRP A 595 22.51 -13.46 -23.67
C TRP A 595 20.97 -13.33 -23.66
N THR A 596 20.27 -14.38 -24.12
CA THR A 596 18.80 -14.48 -24.15
C THR A 596 18.17 -14.66 -22.75
N SER A 597 18.94 -15.04 -21.73
CA SER A 597 18.48 -15.24 -20.34
C SER A 597 18.10 -13.95 -19.60
N ARG A 598 18.34 -12.76 -20.17
CA ARG A 598 17.81 -11.50 -19.62
C ARG A 598 16.44 -11.13 -20.17
N ASN A 599 16.09 -11.59 -21.38
CA ASN A 599 14.73 -11.46 -21.91
C ASN A 599 13.72 -12.28 -21.12
N SER A 600 14.18 -13.30 -20.38
CA SER A 600 13.28 -14.11 -19.53
C SER A 600 12.65 -13.31 -18.40
N LYS A 601 13.05 -12.06 -18.18
CA LYS A 601 12.41 -11.15 -17.23
C LYS A 601 11.33 -10.26 -17.86
N ILE A 602 11.12 -10.38 -19.17
CA ILE A 602 10.03 -9.72 -19.89
C ILE A 602 8.84 -10.68 -19.97
N LEU A 603 7.74 -10.26 -19.36
CA LEU A 603 6.44 -10.90 -19.44
C LEU A 603 5.57 -10.12 -20.41
N CYS A 604 5.27 -10.72 -21.56
CA CYS A 604 4.32 -10.14 -22.51
C CYS A 604 2.93 -10.75 -22.33
N ILE A 605 1.89 -9.92 -22.40
CA ILE A 605 0.50 -10.31 -22.18
C ILE A 605 -0.36 -9.85 -23.37
N LEU A 606 -1.03 -10.80 -24.01
CA LEU A 606 -1.98 -10.57 -25.11
C LEU A 606 -3.42 -10.46 -24.59
N PRO A 607 -4.36 -9.88 -25.37
CA PRO A 607 -5.76 -9.70 -24.93
C PRO A 607 -6.59 -10.99 -25.08
N GLU A 608 -7.78 -11.00 -24.47
CA GLU A 608 -8.78 -12.06 -24.72
C GLU A 608 -9.10 -12.15 -26.21
N CYS A 609 -9.22 -13.38 -26.72
CA CYS A 609 -9.54 -13.68 -28.11
C CYS A 609 -8.64 -12.97 -29.13
N PHE A 610 -7.36 -12.75 -28.85
CA PHE A 610 -6.50 -11.98 -29.76
C PHE A 610 -6.39 -12.59 -31.18
N ASN A 611 -6.61 -13.91 -31.33
CA ASN A 611 -6.54 -14.62 -32.61
C ASN A 611 -7.89 -14.76 -33.33
N SER A 612 -9.00 -14.30 -32.75
CA SER A 612 -10.35 -14.47 -33.29
C SER A 612 -11.28 -13.31 -32.93
N PRO A 613 -12.19 -12.87 -33.80
CA PRO A 613 -13.21 -11.89 -33.42
C PRO A 613 -13.99 -12.34 -32.17
N CYS A 614 -14.23 -11.43 -31.23
CA CYS A 614 -15.01 -11.72 -30.04
C CYS A 614 -16.47 -12.02 -30.40
N GLY A 615 -17.00 -13.14 -29.92
CA GLY A 615 -18.42 -13.48 -30.04
C GLY A 615 -18.71 -14.96 -30.28
N VAL A 616 -19.85 -15.42 -29.77
CA VAL A 616 -20.27 -16.83 -29.76
C VAL A 616 -20.28 -17.50 -31.13
N LYS A 617 -20.62 -16.75 -32.19
CA LYS A 617 -20.66 -17.27 -33.57
C LYS A 617 -19.28 -17.55 -34.18
N TYR A 618 -18.21 -17.01 -33.59
CA TYR A 618 -16.86 -17.17 -34.10
C TYR A 618 -16.13 -18.34 -33.42
N PHE A 619 -16.38 -18.61 -32.14
CA PHE A 619 -15.60 -19.57 -31.36
C PHE A 619 -15.38 -20.92 -32.05
N ASN A 620 -16.42 -21.58 -32.56
CA ASN A 620 -16.25 -22.88 -33.23
C ASN A 620 -15.39 -22.81 -34.50
N LYS A 621 -15.51 -21.72 -35.28
CA LYS A 621 -14.74 -21.51 -36.53
C LYS A 621 -13.26 -21.30 -36.24
N TYR A 622 -12.92 -20.59 -35.16
CA TYR A 622 -11.53 -20.26 -34.83
C TYR A 622 -10.91 -21.22 -33.82
N ALA A 623 -11.66 -22.16 -33.27
CA ALA A 623 -11.17 -23.08 -32.26
C ALA A 623 -10.05 -23.99 -32.76
N GLU A 624 -9.01 -24.14 -31.93
CA GLU A 624 -7.83 -24.96 -32.19
C GLU A 624 -7.56 -25.90 -31.00
N THR A 625 -6.90 -27.03 -31.25
CA THR A 625 -6.36 -27.85 -30.16
C THR A 625 -5.13 -27.17 -29.55
N ILE A 626 -4.90 -27.37 -28.26
CA ILE A 626 -3.73 -26.82 -27.54
C ILE A 626 -2.92 -28.00 -26.99
N PRO A 627 -1.61 -28.12 -27.29
CA PRO A 627 -0.74 -27.12 -27.92
C PRO A 627 -0.56 -27.24 -29.45
N ASP A 628 -1.29 -28.14 -30.13
CA ASP A 628 -0.95 -28.53 -31.50
C ASP A 628 -1.45 -27.56 -32.59
N GLY A 629 -2.38 -26.67 -32.26
CA GLY A 629 -2.92 -25.68 -33.18
C GLY A 629 -1.89 -24.66 -33.70
N TYR A 630 -2.16 -24.12 -34.90
CA TYR A 630 -1.36 -23.08 -35.55
C TYR A 630 -0.95 -21.95 -34.59
N THR A 631 -1.91 -21.39 -33.86
CA THR A 631 -1.68 -20.26 -32.95
C THR A 631 -0.70 -20.67 -31.85
N SER A 632 -0.93 -21.82 -31.19
CA SER A 632 -0.05 -22.34 -30.13
C SER A 632 1.38 -22.59 -30.63
N GLN A 633 1.53 -23.15 -31.83
CA GLN A 633 2.84 -23.40 -32.44
C GLN A 633 3.60 -22.10 -32.73
N GLN A 634 2.93 -21.07 -33.24
CA GLN A 634 3.56 -19.77 -33.47
C GLN A 634 3.98 -19.09 -32.15
N LEU A 635 3.13 -19.16 -31.11
CA LEU A 635 3.42 -18.59 -29.79
C LEU A 635 4.60 -19.29 -29.10
N SER A 636 4.64 -20.62 -29.15
CA SER A 636 5.77 -21.41 -28.68
C SER A 636 7.08 -21.00 -29.37
N LYS A 637 7.05 -20.88 -30.71
CA LYS A 637 8.20 -20.49 -31.50
C LYS A 637 8.70 -19.08 -31.18
N VAL A 638 7.81 -18.09 -31.11
CA VAL A 638 8.20 -16.69 -30.85
C VAL A 638 8.67 -16.50 -29.40
N ALA A 639 8.07 -17.17 -28.42
CA ALA A 639 8.52 -17.11 -27.03
C ALA A 639 9.96 -17.65 -26.90
N LYS A 640 10.26 -18.75 -27.61
CA LYS A 640 11.61 -19.32 -27.70
C LYS A 640 12.60 -18.43 -28.46
N GLU A 641 12.18 -17.90 -29.61
CA GLU A 641 12.99 -17.00 -30.45
C GLU A 641 13.42 -15.75 -29.67
N LEU A 642 12.48 -15.15 -28.93
CA LEU A 642 12.71 -13.91 -28.19
C LEU A 642 13.24 -14.14 -26.77
N GLY A 643 13.11 -15.35 -26.23
CA GLY A 643 13.52 -15.69 -24.87
C GLY A 643 12.66 -15.02 -23.80
N ILE A 644 11.36 -14.85 -24.02
CA ILE A 644 10.42 -14.15 -23.11
C ILE A 644 9.42 -15.11 -22.47
N TYR A 645 8.80 -14.69 -21.36
CA TYR A 645 7.54 -15.30 -20.92
C TYR A 645 6.38 -14.65 -21.67
N LEU A 646 5.40 -15.46 -22.09
CA LEU A 646 4.25 -15.01 -22.86
C LEU A 646 2.97 -15.60 -22.29
N ILE A 647 2.12 -14.72 -21.74
CA ILE A 647 0.71 -15.03 -21.46
C ILE A 647 -0.06 -14.68 -22.73
N ALA A 648 -0.46 -15.72 -23.47
CA ALA A 648 -0.99 -15.58 -24.81
C ALA A 648 -2.48 -15.16 -24.84
N GLY A 649 -2.88 -14.28 -23.92
CA GLY A 649 -4.25 -13.82 -23.83
C GLY A 649 -5.21 -14.98 -23.70
N SER A 650 -6.31 -14.97 -24.45
CA SER A 650 -7.09 -16.20 -24.62
C SER A 650 -7.39 -16.49 -26.08
N ILE A 651 -7.64 -17.76 -26.38
CA ILE A 651 -8.06 -18.26 -27.68
C ILE A 651 -9.21 -19.27 -27.50
N PRO A 652 -10.07 -19.45 -28.52
CA PRO A 652 -11.02 -20.55 -28.53
C PRO A 652 -10.25 -21.88 -28.64
N GLU A 653 -10.40 -22.76 -27.66
CA GLU A 653 -9.81 -24.08 -27.61
C GLU A 653 -10.86 -25.12 -28.01
N ARG A 654 -10.47 -26.10 -28.82
CA ARG A 654 -11.21 -27.36 -28.98
C ARG A 654 -10.56 -28.43 -28.11
N GLU A 655 -11.35 -29.15 -27.33
CA GLU A 655 -10.85 -30.16 -26.38
C GLU A 655 -9.93 -31.20 -27.03
N SER A 656 -10.33 -31.67 -28.21
CA SER A 656 -9.59 -32.61 -29.05
C SER A 656 -10.09 -32.50 -30.49
N GLU A 657 -9.31 -33.03 -31.45
CA GLU A 657 -9.71 -33.02 -32.85
C GLU A 657 -11.07 -33.70 -33.05
N GLY A 658 -12.01 -33.01 -33.70
CA GLY A 658 -13.39 -33.48 -33.89
C GLY A 658 -14.35 -33.28 -32.69
N SER A 659 -13.88 -32.86 -31.51
CA SER A 659 -14.76 -32.59 -30.36
C SER A 659 -15.65 -31.36 -30.59
N SER A 660 -16.92 -31.44 -30.19
CA SER A 660 -17.84 -30.29 -30.16
C SER A 660 -17.65 -29.40 -28.92
N LYS A 661 -16.91 -29.87 -27.90
CA LYS A 661 -16.64 -29.09 -26.68
C LYS A 661 -15.55 -28.06 -26.93
N LEU A 662 -15.89 -26.81 -26.62
CA LEU A 662 -15.01 -25.66 -26.77
C LEU A 662 -14.76 -24.99 -25.42
N TYR A 663 -13.59 -24.38 -25.26
CA TYR A 663 -13.20 -23.62 -24.07
C TYR A 663 -12.65 -22.25 -24.49
N ASN A 664 -12.77 -21.25 -23.62
CA ASN A 664 -12.04 -19.99 -23.76
C ASN A 664 -10.77 -20.08 -22.91
N THR A 665 -9.61 -20.21 -23.56
CA THR A 665 -8.40 -20.71 -22.91
C THR A 665 -7.23 -19.75 -23.03
N CYS A 666 -6.63 -19.44 -21.89
CA CYS A 666 -5.37 -18.72 -21.76
C CYS A 666 -4.20 -19.70 -21.63
N THR A 667 -3.10 -19.43 -22.33
CA THR A 667 -1.88 -20.26 -22.28
C THR A 667 -0.67 -19.44 -21.88
N VAL A 668 0.28 -20.08 -21.20
CA VAL A 668 1.52 -19.46 -20.73
C VAL A 668 2.70 -20.21 -21.31
N TRP A 669 3.57 -19.49 -21.99
CA TRP A 669 4.75 -20.02 -22.66
C TRP A 669 6.02 -19.50 -21.99
N SER A 670 6.94 -20.42 -21.69
CA SER A 670 8.26 -20.09 -21.15
C SER A 670 9.20 -19.56 -22.24
N PRO A 671 10.33 -18.93 -21.85
CA PRO A 671 11.44 -18.58 -22.75
C PRO A 671 12.02 -19.74 -23.55
N LYS A 672 11.71 -20.99 -23.19
CA LYS A 672 12.13 -22.20 -23.92
C LYS A 672 11.12 -22.63 -24.99
N GLY A 673 9.98 -21.94 -25.08
CA GLY A 673 8.83 -22.32 -25.91
C GLY A 673 7.96 -23.44 -25.31
N SER A 674 8.22 -23.84 -24.06
CA SER A 674 7.41 -24.85 -23.37
C SER A 674 6.13 -24.23 -22.80
N LEU A 675 5.00 -24.92 -22.95
CA LEU A 675 3.74 -24.57 -22.29
C LEU A 675 3.86 -24.88 -20.79
N ILE A 676 3.76 -23.86 -19.95
CA ILE A 676 3.92 -23.97 -18.48
C ILE A 676 2.64 -23.64 -17.71
N GLY A 677 1.61 -23.15 -18.38
CA GLY A 677 0.31 -22.83 -17.79
C GLY A 677 -0.79 -22.86 -18.83
N LYS A 678 -1.97 -23.31 -18.42
CA LYS A 678 -3.18 -23.36 -19.25
C LYS A 678 -4.40 -23.17 -18.37
N TYR A 679 -5.08 -22.04 -18.54
CA TYR A 679 -6.27 -21.69 -17.77
C TYR A 679 -7.49 -21.64 -18.69
N ARG A 680 -8.56 -22.36 -18.32
CA ARG A 680 -9.86 -22.31 -19.01
C ARG A 680 -10.79 -21.42 -18.20
N LYS A 681 -11.39 -20.41 -18.85
CA LYS A 681 -12.30 -19.45 -18.20
C LYS A 681 -13.37 -20.17 -17.39
N MET A 682 -13.46 -19.84 -16.11
CA MET A 682 -14.38 -20.49 -15.18
C MET A 682 -15.75 -19.83 -15.18
N HIS A 683 -15.78 -18.49 -15.14
CA HIS A 683 -17.03 -17.73 -15.11
C HIS A 683 -17.39 -17.24 -16.52
N LEU A 684 -18.36 -17.90 -17.15
CA LEU A 684 -18.85 -17.53 -18.47
C LEU A 684 -19.76 -16.30 -18.41
N PHE A 685 -19.73 -15.48 -19.45
CA PHE A 685 -20.57 -14.29 -19.54
C PHE A 685 -21.92 -14.59 -20.21
N ASP A 686 -22.95 -14.72 -19.38
CA ASP A 686 -24.33 -14.88 -19.81
C ASP A 686 -25.17 -13.70 -19.32
N ILE A 687 -25.88 -13.04 -20.24
CA ILE A 687 -26.75 -11.92 -19.95
C ILE A 687 -28.04 -11.98 -20.76
N ASP A 688 -29.16 -11.86 -20.05
CA ASP A 688 -30.51 -11.73 -20.61
C ASP A 688 -31.13 -10.42 -20.09
N ILE A 689 -31.33 -9.43 -20.97
CA ILE A 689 -31.99 -8.16 -20.63
C ILE A 689 -33.24 -8.02 -21.50
N SER A 690 -34.37 -8.52 -20.97
CA SER A 690 -35.71 -8.52 -21.59
C SER A 690 -35.68 -8.76 -23.12
N ASP A 691 -36.71 -8.38 -23.88
CA ASP A 691 -36.80 -8.69 -25.33
C ASP A 691 -35.77 -7.94 -26.21
N LYS A 692 -34.61 -7.54 -25.67
CA LYS A 692 -33.68 -6.59 -26.32
C LYS A 692 -32.23 -7.08 -26.43
N ILE A 693 -31.68 -7.81 -25.44
CA ILE A 693 -30.29 -8.29 -25.49
C ILE A 693 -30.21 -9.70 -24.90
N HIS A 694 -29.82 -10.66 -25.74
CA HIS A 694 -29.48 -12.03 -25.37
C HIS A 694 -28.04 -12.32 -25.79
N PHE A 695 -27.16 -12.57 -24.84
CA PHE A 695 -25.81 -13.05 -25.11
C PHE A 695 -25.43 -14.10 -24.08
N ARG A 696 -25.20 -15.34 -24.54
CA ARG A 696 -24.83 -16.46 -23.67
C ARG A 696 -23.57 -17.14 -24.18
N GLU A 697 -22.44 -16.87 -23.53
CA GLU A 697 -21.18 -17.55 -23.80
C GLU A 697 -21.30 -19.07 -23.56
N SER A 698 -22.14 -19.47 -22.60
CA SER A 698 -22.39 -20.87 -22.24
C SER A 698 -23.08 -21.72 -23.32
N GLU A 699 -23.67 -21.10 -24.34
CA GLU A 699 -24.25 -21.84 -25.48
C GLU A 699 -23.17 -22.47 -26.38
N THR A 700 -21.96 -21.91 -26.38
CA THR A 700 -20.86 -22.35 -27.25
C THR A 700 -19.63 -22.81 -26.48
N ILE A 701 -19.36 -22.20 -25.33
CA ILE A 701 -18.15 -22.44 -24.51
C ILE A 701 -18.52 -23.21 -23.24
N SER A 702 -17.70 -24.20 -22.90
CA SER A 702 -17.74 -24.92 -21.63
C SER A 702 -16.90 -24.20 -20.57
N PRO A 703 -17.34 -24.16 -19.29
CA PRO A 703 -16.55 -23.57 -18.22
C PRO A 703 -15.35 -24.45 -17.86
N GLY A 704 -14.25 -23.81 -17.46
CA GLY A 704 -13.14 -24.45 -16.78
C GLY A 704 -13.48 -24.84 -15.34
N ASN A 705 -12.63 -25.66 -14.73
CA ASN A 705 -12.82 -26.17 -13.36
C ASN A 705 -11.55 -26.16 -12.50
N ALA A 706 -10.48 -25.51 -12.98
CA ALA A 706 -9.18 -25.56 -12.33
C ALA A 706 -8.54 -24.17 -12.28
N LEU A 707 -7.95 -23.85 -11.14
CA LEU A 707 -7.09 -22.69 -10.97
C LEU A 707 -5.77 -22.93 -11.70
N THR A 708 -5.12 -21.86 -12.13
CA THR A 708 -3.79 -21.94 -12.74
C THR A 708 -2.89 -20.88 -12.14
N THR A 709 -1.84 -21.36 -11.46
CA THR A 709 -0.75 -20.52 -10.99
C THR A 709 0.56 -20.95 -11.61
N PHE A 710 1.45 -20.01 -11.85
CA PHE A 710 2.83 -20.28 -12.26
C PHE A 710 3.74 -19.22 -11.68
N GLU A 711 5.04 -19.51 -11.65
CA GLU A 711 6.03 -18.58 -11.12
C GLU A 711 6.92 -18.07 -12.26
N ILE A 712 7.13 -16.75 -12.26
CA ILE A 712 8.16 -16.09 -13.06
C ILE A 712 9.07 -15.39 -12.06
N ASP A 713 10.29 -15.90 -11.91
CA ASP A 713 11.26 -15.46 -10.91
C ASP A 713 10.65 -15.38 -9.49
N ASN A 714 10.25 -14.18 -9.06
CA ASN A 714 9.71 -13.91 -7.73
C ASN A 714 8.19 -13.63 -7.73
N ALA A 715 7.58 -13.48 -8.92
CA ALA A 715 6.14 -13.28 -9.05
C ALA A 715 5.44 -14.63 -9.14
N LYS A 716 4.57 -14.93 -8.17
CA LYS A 716 3.61 -16.03 -8.29
C LYS A 716 2.34 -15.47 -8.89
N ILE A 717 2.01 -15.93 -10.09
CA ILE A 717 0.99 -15.32 -10.95
C ILE A 717 -0.25 -16.18 -10.99
N GLY A 718 -1.42 -15.58 -10.74
CA GLY A 718 -2.74 -16.18 -10.91
C GLY A 718 -3.42 -15.71 -12.21
N LEU A 719 -4.16 -16.59 -12.88
CA LEU A 719 -4.85 -16.28 -14.13
C LEU A 719 -6.38 -16.21 -13.98
N GLY A 720 -6.98 -15.20 -14.59
CA GLY A 720 -8.41 -15.18 -14.90
C GLY A 720 -8.62 -14.68 -16.33
N ILE A 721 -9.81 -14.85 -16.88
CA ILE A 721 -10.19 -14.30 -18.19
C ILE A 721 -11.46 -13.46 -18.03
N CYS A 722 -11.36 -12.19 -18.41
CA CYS A 722 -12.49 -11.28 -18.60
C CYS A 722 -13.45 -11.24 -17.41
N GLN A 723 -14.60 -11.92 -17.54
CA GLN A 723 -15.66 -12.01 -16.56
C GLN A 723 -15.19 -12.55 -15.21
N ASP A 724 -14.12 -13.36 -15.17
CA ASP A 724 -13.49 -13.84 -13.95
C ASP A 724 -13.05 -12.70 -13.00
N ILE A 725 -12.72 -11.51 -13.54
CA ILE A 725 -12.34 -10.34 -12.72
C ILE A 725 -13.50 -9.83 -11.84
N ARG A 726 -14.75 -10.18 -12.17
CA ARG A 726 -15.91 -9.81 -11.35
C ARG A 726 -16.05 -10.63 -10.08
N PHE A 727 -15.36 -11.77 -9.96
CA PHE A 727 -15.51 -12.70 -8.83
C PHE A 727 -14.33 -12.56 -7.87
N GLU A 728 -14.56 -11.91 -6.73
CA GLU A 728 -13.55 -11.68 -5.69
C GLU A 728 -12.99 -12.99 -5.13
N GLU A 729 -13.80 -14.04 -5.03
CA GLU A 729 -13.38 -15.34 -4.49
C GLU A 729 -12.22 -15.91 -5.29
N LEU A 730 -12.24 -15.81 -6.62
CA LEU A 730 -11.15 -16.30 -7.45
C LEU A 730 -9.83 -15.58 -7.14
N ALA A 731 -9.88 -14.25 -7.04
CA ALA A 731 -8.72 -13.43 -6.71
C ALA A 731 -8.21 -13.71 -5.28
N ARG A 732 -9.14 -13.90 -4.32
CA ARG A 732 -8.79 -14.25 -2.93
C ARG A 732 -8.17 -15.64 -2.82
N ILE A 733 -8.65 -16.62 -3.57
CA ILE A 733 -8.05 -17.96 -3.59
C ILE A 733 -6.62 -17.87 -4.14
N TYR A 734 -6.40 -17.14 -5.23
CA TYR A 734 -5.04 -16.91 -5.73
C TYR A 734 -4.15 -16.24 -4.69
N ARG A 735 -4.67 -15.24 -3.97
CA ARG A 735 -3.90 -14.61 -2.89
C ARG A 735 -3.54 -15.58 -1.77
N ASN A 736 -4.47 -16.44 -1.36
CA ASN A 736 -4.23 -17.47 -0.34
C ASN A 736 -3.20 -18.51 -0.80
N GLU A 737 -3.14 -18.79 -2.11
CA GLU A 737 -2.08 -19.59 -2.72
C GLU A 737 -0.74 -18.84 -2.80
N GLY A 738 -0.65 -17.61 -2.30
CA GLY A 738 0.57 -16.80 -2.30
C GLY A 738 0.82 -16.04 -3.61
N CYS A 739 -0.17 -15.93 -4.50
CA CYS A 739 -0.05 -15.05 -5.66
C CYS A 739 0.09 -13.59 -5.21
N ASN A 740 1.06 -12.91 -5.81
CA ASN A 740 1.32 -11.48 -5.62
C ASN A 740 1.10 -10.68 -6.92
N PHE A 741 0.68 -11.37 -7.99
CA PHE A 741 0.34 -10.77 -9.27
C PHE A 741 -0.80 -11.54 -9.94
N LEU A 742 -1.84 -10.84 -10.39
CA LEU A 742 -2.98 -11.42 -11.09
C LEU A 742 -3.05 -10.87 -12.51
N VAL A 743 -3.36 -11.74 -13.46
CA VAL A 743 -3.46 -11.37 -14.88
C VAL A 743 -4.84 -11.71 -15.43
N TYR A 744 -5.46 -10.72 -16.08
CA TYR A 744 -6.78 -10.84 -16.69
C TYR A 744 -6.77 -10.37 -18.15
N PRO A 745 -6.55 -11.26 -19.13
CA PRO A 745 -6.93 -10.98 -20.50
C PRO A 745 -8.45 -10.85 -20.55
N GLY A 746 -8.97 -9.73 -21.02
CA GLY A 746 -10.42 -9.49 -21.10
C GLY A 746 -10.80 -8.77 -22.37
N ALA A 747 -12.06 -8.87 -22.76
CA ALA A 747 -12.64 -8.11 -23.85
C ALA A 747 -13.96 -7.56 -23.33
N PHE A 748 -13.90 -6.41 -22.66
CA PHE A 748 -15.10 -5.68 -22.24
C PHE A 748 -15.55 -4.79 -23.40
N ASN A 749 -16.84 -4.78 -23.69
CA ASN A 749 -17.40 -3.83 -24.66
C ASN A 749 -17.41 -2.42 -24.08
N MET A 750 -17.58 -1.41 -24.94
CA MET A 750 -17.57 0.01 -24.53
C MET A 750 -18.43 0.31 -23.28
N LYS A 751 -19.67 -0.19 -23.23
CA LYS A 751 -20.61 0.11 -22.14
C LYS A 751 -20.19 -0.54 -20.82
N ALA A 752 -19.86 -1.82 -20.85
CA ALA A 752 -19.42 -2.55 -19.66
C ALA A 752 -18.05 -2.06 -19.19
N GLY A 753 -17.18 -1.70 -20.14
CA GLY A 753 -15.84 -1.20 -19.90
C GLY A 753 -15.84 0.12 -19.14
N LEU A 754 -16.59 1.09 -19.66
CA LEU A 754 -16.74 2.43 -19.06
C LEU A 754 -17.20 2.38 -17.60
N LEU A 755 -18.11 1.45 -17.26
CA LEU A 755 -18.67 1.35 -15.93
C LEU A 755 -17.80 0.54 -14.96
N HIS A 756 -17.14 -0.51 -15.45
CA HIS A 756 -16.62 -1.56 -14.57
C HIS A 756 -15.14 -1.89 -14.74
N TRP A 757 -14.53 -1.65 -15.90
CA TRP A 757 -13.20 -2.22 -16.21
C TRP A 757 -12.14 -1.74 -15.22
N THR A 758 -11.93 -0.43 -15.13
CA THR A 758 -10.95 0.16 -14.21
C THR A 758 -11.32 -0.07 -12.75
N LEU A 759 -12.61 -0.01 -12.41
CA LEU A 759 -13.11 -0.26 -11.05
C LEU A 759 -12.75 -1.68 -10.57
N LEU A 760 -13.02 -2.69 -11.39
CA LEU A 760 -12.77 -4.08 -11.04
C LEU A 760 -11.28 -4.37 -10.88
N GLN A 761 -10.43 -3.87 -11.78
CA GLN A 761 -8.98 -4.04 -11.65
C GLN A 761 -8.45 -3.45 -10.34
N ARG A 762 -8.89 -2.22 -10.01
CA ARG A 762 -8.54 -1.52 -8.78
C ARG A 762 -9.03 -2.25 -7.54
N SER A 763 -10.26 -2.76 -7.57
CA SER A 763 -10.80 -3.60 -6.51
C SER A 763 -9.92 -4.82 -6.30
N ARG A 764 -9.66 -5.61 -7.36
CA ARG A 764 -8.87 -6.85 -7.22
C ARG A 764 -7.45 -6.59 -6.72
N ALA A 765 -6.81 -5.53 -7.16
CA ALA A 765 -5.48 -5.17 -6.68
C ALA A 765 -5.48 -4.82 -5.18
N ASN A 766 -6.46 -4.03 -4.76
CA ASN A 766 -6.63 -3.64 -3.36
C ASN A 766 -7.03 -4.83 -2.46
N ASP A 767 -8.02 -5.61 -2.88
CA ASP A 767 -8.59 -6.73 -2.12
C ASP A 767 -7.55 -7.82 -1.84
N THR A 768 -6.61 -7.98 -2.78
CA THR A 768 -5.59 -9.03 -2.71
C THR A 768 -4.20 -8.52 -2.36
N GLN A 769 -4.02 -7.20 -2.22
CA GLN A 769 -2.70 -6.57 -2.06
C GLN A 769 -1.69 -7.16 -3.06
N SER A 770 -2.10 -7.22 -4.32
CA SER A 770 -1.35 -7.83 -5.43
C SER A 770 -1.39 -6.91 -6.65
N PHE A 771 -0.40 -7.02 -7.51
CA PHE A 771 -0.48 -6.37 -8.81
C PHE A 771 -1.61 -6.97 -9.63
N VAL A 772 -2.25 -6.16 -10.48
CA VAL A 772 -3.23 -6.63 -11.46
C VAL A 772 -2.85 -6.09 -12.83
N ALA A 773 -2.59 -6.99 -13.78
CA ALA A 773 -2.42 -6.64 -15.18
C ALA A 773 -3.64 -7.12 -15.97
N ALA A 774 -4.36 -6.17 -16.56
CA ALA A 774 -5.54 -6.47 -17.35
C ALA A 774 -5.35 -5.98 -18.78
N VAL A 775 -5.58 -6.86 -19.76
CA VAL A 775 -5.30 -6.58 -21.17
C VAL A 775 -6.55 -6.74 -22.00
N SER A 776 -6.86 -5.71 -22.79
CA SER A 776 -8.05 -5.58 -23.61
C SER A 776 -7.70 -5.44 -25.09
N PRO A 777 -8.51 -5.95 -26.03
CA PRO A 777 -8.39 -5.57 -27.43
C PRO A 777 -8.53 -4.07 -27.60
N ALA A 778 -7.85 -3.51 -28.60
CA ALA A 778 -7.97 -2.11 -28.95
C ALA A 778 -9.38 -1.80 -29.50
N GLN A 779 -9.85 -0.58 -29.28
CA GLN A 779 -11.09 -0.11 -29.88
C GLN A 779 -10.97 -0.09 -31.41
N ASP A 780 -11.96 -0.68 -32.07
CA ASP A 780 -12.12 -0.67 -33.52
C ASP A 780 -13.61 -0.45 -33.84
N GLU A 781 -13.96 0.76 -34.26
CA GLU A 781 -15.33 1.15 -34.59
C GLU A 781 -15.88 0.43 -35.82
N THR A 782 -15.01 -0.19 -36.62
CA THR A 782 -15.42 -1.01 -37.78
C THR A 782 -15.76 -2.45 -37.39
N SER A 783 -15.44 -2.86 -36.15
CA SER A 783 -15.75 -4.18 -35.61
C SER A 783 -17.20 -4.27 -35.14
N GLU A 784 -17.80 -5.45 -35.32
CA GLU A 784 -19.12 -5.77 -34.77
C GLU A 784 -19.10 -5.80 -33.23
N TYR A 785 -17.95 -6.15 -32.64
CA TYR A 785 -17.70 -6.07 -31.21
C TYR A 785 -16.67 -4.96 -30.96
N VAL A 786 -17.13 -3.84 -30.42
CA VAL A 786 -16.27 -2.69 -30.09
C VAL A 786 -15.77 -2.85 -28.65
N ALA A 787 -14.50 -3.24 -28.53
CA ALA A 787 -13.82 -3.34 -27.24
C ALA A 787 -13.55 -1.97 -26.64
N TYR A 788 -13.51 -1.90 -25.31
CA TYR A 788 -13.25 -0.68 -24.55
C TYR A 788 -11.78 -0.23 -24.60
N GLY A 789 -10.83 -1.16 -24.84
CA GLY A 789 -9.41 -0.89 -24.66
C GLY A 789 -9.03 -0.73 -23.17
N HIS A 790 -8.21 0.27 -22.87
CA HIS A 790 -7.70 0.59 -21.54
C HIS A 790 -7.01 -0.59 -20.83
N SER A 791 -6.09 -1.26 -21.56
CA SER A 791 -5.17 -2.21 -20.95
C SER A 791 -4.28 -1.49 -19.95
N SER A 792 -4.19 -2.02 -18.73
CA SER A 792 -3.60 -1.31 -17.60
C SER A 792 -2.93 -2.24 -16.61
N ILE A 793 -1.98 -1.69 -15.85
CA ILE A 793 -1.40 -2.35 -14.68
C ILE A 793 -1.76 -1.52 -13.46
N ILE A 794 -2.32 -2.19 -12.45
CA ILE A 794 -2.69 -1.61 -11.17
C ILE A 794 -1.80 -2.19 -10.08
N ASP A 795 -1.30 -1.33 -9.20
CA ASP A 795 -0.51 -1.76 -8.05
C ASP A 795 -1.38 -2.24 -6.87
N PRO A 796 -0.80 -2.91 -5.85
CA PRO A 796 -1.51 -3.36 -4.65
C PRO A 796 -2.33 -2.29 -3.89
N TYR A 797 -2.10 -1.01 -4.17
CA TYR A 797 -2.78 0.13 -3.55
C TYR A 797 -3.87 0.74 -4.46
N ALA A 798 -4.31 -0.03 -5.46
CA ALA A 798 -5.30 0.38 -6.44
C ALA A 798 -4.86 1.54 -7.34
N ARG A 799 -3.58 1.90 -7.43
CA ARG A 799 -3.13 2.99 -8.30
C ARG A 799 -2.86 2.46 -9.71
N ILE A 800 -3.35 3.19 -10.71
CA ILE A 800 -3.09 2.87 -12.12
C ILE A 800 -1.64 3.25 -12.41
N MET A 801 -0.79 2.26 -12.67
CA MET A 801 0.63 2.45 -12.96
C MET A 801 0.89 2.81 -14.42
N VAL A 802 0.04 2.30 -15.30
CA VAL A 802 0.03 2.57 -16.75
C VAL A 802 -1.35 2.23 -17.33
N ASP A 803 -1.77 2.97 -18.35
CA ASP A 803 -3.00 2.76 -19.12
C ASP A 803 -2.69 2.96 -20.62
N ALA A 804 -3.18 2.05 -21.46
CA ALA A 804 -2.91 2.06 -22.90
C ALA A 804 -3.80 3.04 -23.70
N GLY A 805 -4.81 3.64 -23.07
CA GLY A 805 -5.89 4.36 -23.74
C GLY A 805 -6.84 3.42 -24.48
N ALA A 806 -7.69 3.95 -25.35
CA ALA A 806 -8.64 3.14 -26.12
C ALA A 806 -8.04 2.52 -27.40
N GLY A 807 -7.08 3.21 -28.04
CA GLY A 807 -6.53 2.83 -29.35
C GLY A 807 -5.53 1.67 -29.32
N GLU A 808 -5.04 1.26 -30.50
CA GLU A 808 -3.99 0.24 -30.57
C GLU A 808 -2.68 0.78 -29.98
N ASN A 809 -2.21 0.15 -28.90
CA ASN A 809 -1.05 0.62 -28.16
C ASN A 809 -0.35 -0.54 -27.44
N THR A 810 0.91 -0.35 -27.09
CA THR A 810 1.64 -1.29 -26.23
C THR A 810 2.24 -0.51 -25.09
N VAL A 811 1.87 -0.90 -23.87
CA VAL A 811 2.39 -0.27 -22.66
C VAL A 811 3.32 -1.23 -21.96
N VAL A 812 4.48 -0.74 -21.55
CA VAL A 812 5.50 -1.51 -20.86
C VAL A 812 5.75 -0.87 -19.50
N LYS A 813 5.78 -1.69 -18.44
CA LYS A 813 6.03 -1.26 -17.08
C LYS A 813 6.94 -2.26 -16.37
N ASP A 814 7.88 -1.74 -15.60
CA ASP A 814 8.67 -2.52 -14.65
C ASP A 814 7.94 -2.54 -13.29
N LEU A 815 7.74 -3.73 -12.72
CA LEU A 815 6.94 -4.03 -11.53
C LEU A 815 7.76 -4.64 -10.40
#